data_AF-A0A8J5X4F1-F1
#
_entry.id   AF-A0A8J5X4F1-F1
#
_cell.length_a   1.000
_cell.length_b   1.000
_cell.length_c   1.000
_cell.angle_alpha   90.00
_cell.angle_beta   90.00
_cell.angle_gamma   90.00
#
_symmetry.space_group_name_H-M   'P 1'
#
loop_
_entity.id
_entity.type
_entity.pdbx_description
1 polymer ?
#
loop_
_entity_poly.entity_id
_entity_poly.type
_entity_poly.pdbx_seq_one_letter_code
_entity_poly.pdbx_strand_id
1 'polypeptide(L)'
;MHGLIHIALRELVLQLRSQGFWELIVERTLEQLEHLDDPREDHLLEMRAYTDETTDVLLAHAFAVLRCDRTAGMLLLGDRHVRWLAEAGYISFLTQLRRGDVLELIESISKLHAHLERSFEHALLPAIKVFAPDGARAPFVLAYTGERTCTAPLFEGALVAAAELLCGTRLRLEPAEPPPAGCDVAWRVTVVDDARPVELADALPLSPERARKFAELHESIMLMPAPTHTPHATSLGGGAGEAGAGAAAMDVAYAGLALSMRKRGTRRESDPEVFRPRAHGDLRNVLLAQVERTHANAMASEYPPRALLRTVHPSEVSSDYTDPTQLAAVSEFWAQSSGQLEHFLLSTSAAPGAPGSPARGGGASARSDMLVFVSHAWPSPDGFAGAAGLPLTYAQAKASELGNAVSDLRRTRADGPDEVVNVRLWIDKACVAQEPAAKRNVYLSYIQDFILLSDEMIALLPWTYFERIWCMFEWACFLAAKQPRYLHVACEFMLTHDSAPMYVRAIRDLSVEHAHCTVAADRLILVAMINSSFRSVAAFELFAKVTAVALLARTTAKQAGRSGVDEFAQTWVELAVELKQPRLAAALRAAECARWRAQSHEHASSWLPESTFRRRRSVVAEPAAPVAPVALASSDALPGAASVDVGAAGAQPAAHARIADAHALGTAPISVASTPETPHWWQTLRRARARTRDAPPDARRAAAAARNARRARAPGAALAPARNKPRVELWQRRSWRDAYLLYVDRWFESEIEPLLLELKEHCVLAPKRRFARKKGESCGSVAPASPSARDREGYSSS
;
A
#
# COMPACT_ATOMS: atom_id res chain seq x y z
N MET A 1 -35.63 -8.36 -7.95
CA MET A 1 -34.76 -8.96 -6.90
C MET A 1 -33.90 -7.92 -6.18
N HIS A 2 -33.23 -8.25 -5.07
CA HIS A 2 -32.29 -7.34 -4.38
C HIS A 2 -30.97 -7.18 -5.18
N GLY A 3 -30.37 -5.98 -5.18
CA GLY A 3 -29.12 -5.68 -5.91
C GLY A 3 -27.91 -6.53 -5.55
N LEU A 4 -27.99 -7.26 -4.44
CA LEU A 4 -26.96 -8.23 -4.03
C LEU A 4 -26.76 -9.33 -5.08
N ILE A 5 -27.85 -9.74 -5.74
CA ILE A 5 -27.80 -10.71 -6.85
C ILE A 5 -27.06 -10.12 -8.05
N HIS A 6 -27.26 -8.83 -8.34
CA HIS A 6 -26.57 -8.15 -9.43
C HIS A 6 -25.06 -8.02 -9.15
N ILE A 7 -24.67 -7.76 -7.90
CA ILE A 7 -23.27 -7.74 -7.47
C ILE A 7 -22.65 -9.13 -7.66
N ALA A 8 -23.31 -10.19 -7.19
CA ALA A 8 -22.84 -11.57 -7.38
C ALA A 8 -22.70 -11.93 -8.87
N LEU A 9 -23.61 -11.45 -9.72
CA LEU A 9 -23.56 -11.64 -11.17
C LEU A 9 -22.38 -10.91 -11.82
N ARG A 10 -22.15 -9.64 -11.46
CA ARG A 10 -20.97 -8.90 -11.91
C ARG A 10 -19.70 -9.65 -11.57
N GLU A 11 -19.63 -10.15 -10.35
CA GLU A 11 -18.48 -10.89 -9.83
C GLU A 11 -18.25 -12.21 -10.59
N LEU A 12 -19.32 -12.93 -10.92
CA LEU A 12 -19.27 -14.11 -11.78
C LEU A 12 -18.71 -13.76 -13.18
N VAL A 13 -19.22 -12.68 -13.78
CA VAL A 13 -18.77 -12.23 -15.11
C VAL A 13 -17.29 -11.84 -15.09
N LEU A 14 -16.84 -11.10 -14.07
CA LEU A 14 -15.43 -10.71 -13.95
C LEU A 14 -14.50 -11.90 -13.72
N GLN A 15 -14.98 -12.94 -13.02
CA GLN A 15 -14.22 -14.16 -12.80
C GLN A 15 -14.08 -14.99 -14.08
N LEU A 16 -15.15 -15.13 -14.86
CA LEU A 16 -15.17 -15.98 -16.06
C LEU A 16 -14.77 -15.27 -17.35
N ARG A 17 -14.80 -13.93 -17.35
CA ARG A 17 -14.56 -13.08 -18.53
C ARG A 17 -13.69 -11.89 -18.14
N SER A 18 -14.12 -10.67 -18.43
CA SER A 18 -13.36 -9.44 -18.17
C SER A 18 -14.30 -8.28 -17.87
N GLN A 19 -13.73 -7.16 -17.42
CA GLN A 19 -14.46 -5.91 -17.19
C GLN A 19 -15.20 -5.44 -18.46
N GLY A 20 -14.59 -5.56 -19.64
CA GLY A 20 -15.25 -5.13 -20.88
C GLY A 20 -16.51 -5.93 -21.23
N PHE A 21 -16.58 -7.20 -20.82
CA PHE A 21 -17.80 -8.01 -20.99
C PHE A 21 -18.90 -7.57 -20.02
N TRP A 22 -18.55 -7.18 -18.80
CA TRP A 22 -19.51 -6.62 -17.86
C TRP A 22 -20.07 -5.28 -18.36
N GLU A 23 -19.21 -4.39 -18.87
CA GLU A 23 -19.63 -3.12 -19.47
C GLU A 23 -20.60 -3.34 -20.64
N LEU A 24 -20.33 -4.32 -21.52
CA LEU A 24 -21.24 -4.70 -22.60
C LEU A 24 -22.60 -5.23 -22.10
N ILE A 25 -22.61 -5.98 -20.99
CA ILE A 25 -23.85 -6.47 -20.37
C ILE A 25 -24.67 -5.30 -19.84
N VAL A 26 -24.02 -4.37 -19.12
CA VAL A 26 -24.66 -3.17 -18.57
C VAL A 26 -25.21 -2.30 -19.69
N GLU A 27 -24.42 -2.03 -20.74
CA GLU A 27 -24.84 -1.25 -21.90
C GLU A 27 -26.13 -1.82 -22.52
N ARG A 28 -26.14 -3.11 -22.85
CA ARG A 28 -27.32 -3.78 -23.44
C ARG A 28 -28.53 -3.79 -22.50
N THR A 29 -28.29 -3.98 -21.20
CA THR A 29 -29.34 -3.97 -20.18
C THR A 29 -29.99 -2.59 -20.11
N LEU A 30 -29.19 -1.53 -20.10
CA LEU A 30 -29.67 -0.15 -20.05
C LEU A 30 -30.36 0.28 -21.36
N GLU A 31 -29.90 -0.21 -22.52
CA GLU A 31 -30.57 0.01 -23.80
C GLU A 31 -31.98 -0.60 -23.82
N GLN A 32 -32.17 -1.77 -23.21
CA GLN A 32 -33.46 -2.44 -23.16
C GLN A 32 -34.40 -1.90 -22.07
N LEU A 33 -33.85 -1.36 -20.97
CA LEU A 33 -34.62 -0.82 -19.85
C LEU A 33 -34.79 0.70 -19.97
N GLU A 34 -35.54 1.15 -20.97
CA GLU A 34 -35.80 2.58 -21.24
C GLU A 34 -36.47 3.33 -20.05
N HIS A 35 -37.02 2.60 -19.08
CA HIS A 35 -37.74 3.14 -17.92
C HIS A 35 -36.86 3.40 -16.69
N LEU A 36 -35.55 3.13 -16.75
CA LEU A 36 -34.67 3.44 -15.63
C LEU A 36 -34.37 4.96 -15.59
N ASP A 37 -34.76 5.61 -14.50
CA ASP A 37 -34.55 7.05 -14.28
C ASP A 37 -33.05 7.45 -14.32
N ASP A 38 -32.14 6.50 -14.13
CA ASP A 38 -30.70 6.72 -14.12
C ASP A 38 -29.94 5.54 -14.78
N PRO A 39 -29.62 5.61 -16.08
CA PRO A 39 -28.97 4.52 -16.80
C PRO A 39 -27.45 4.52 -16.56
N ARG A 40 -27.03 4.15 -15.34
CA ARG A 40 -25.62 4.01 -14.96
C ARG A 40 -25.34 2.64 -14.37
N GLU A 41 -24.11 2.12 -14.55
CA GLU A 41 -23.66 0.87 -13.93
C GLU A 41 -23.90 0.89 -12.42
N ASP A 42 -23.55 2.00 -11.76
CA ASP A 42 -23.70 2.15 -10.31
C ASP A 42 -25.15 1.92 -9.88
N HIS A 43 -26.12 2.35 -10.70
CA HIS A 43 -27.55 2.20 -10.42
C HIS A 43 -28.04 0.76 -10.43
N LEU A 44 -27.38 -0.15 -11.17
CA LEU A 44 -27.71 -1.59 -11.18
C LEU A 44 -27.04 -2.34 -10.02
N LEU A 45 -26.05 -1.73 -9.37
CA LEU A 45 -25.27 -2.31 -8.29
C LEU A 45 -25.64 -1.75 -6.91
N GLU A 46 -26.56 -0.78 -6.84
CA GLU A 46 -27.10 -0.27 -5.57
C GLU A 46 -27.80 -1.39 -4.78
N MET A 47 -27.63 -1.37 -3.47
CA MET A 47 -28.19 -2.36 -2.54
C MET A 47 -29.64 -2.02 -2.18
N ARG A 48 -30.49 -2.08 -3.20
CA ARG A 48 -31.93 -1.84 -3.13
C ARG A 48 -32.71 -2.95 -3.83
N ALA A 49 -34.03 -2.91 -3.74
CA ALA A 49 -34.90 -3.78 -4.51
C ALA A 49 -35.02 -3.28 -5.97
N TYR A 50 -34.92 -4.21 -6.91
CA TYR A 50 -35.20 -4.01 -8.34
C TYR A 50 -36.42 -4.82 -8.74
N THR A 51 -37.09 -4.39 -9.81
CA THR A 51 -38.15 -5.18 -10.44
C THR A 51 -37.57 -6.50 -10.94
N ASP A 52 -38.40 -7.55 -10.99
CA ASP A 52 -37.96 -8.84 -11.50
C ASP A 52 -37.64 -8.78 -13.00
N GLU A 53 -38.33 -7.92 -13.76
CA GLU A 53 -38.01 -7.60 -15.16
C GLU A 53 -36.57 -7.06 -15.31
N THR A 54 -36.17 -6.09 -14.46
CA THR A 54 -34.80 -5.55 -14.49
C THR A 54 -33.77 -6.65 -14.28
N THR A 55 -33.98 -7.49 -13.26
CA THR A 55 -33.08 -8.61 -12.97
C THR A 55 -33.07 -9.64 -14.11
N ASP A 56 -34.23 -9.92 -14.71
CA ASP A 56 -34.36 -10.90 -15.80
C ASP A 56 -33.65 -10.46 -17.09
N VAL A 57 -33.76 -9.19 -17.45
CA VAL A 57 -33.04 -8.61 -18.60
C VAL A 57 -31.52 -8.68 -18.37
N LEU A 58 -31.08 -8.27 -17.18
CA LEU A 58 -29.66 -8.30 -16.81
C LEU A 58 -29.10 -9.75 -16.87
N LEU A 59 -29.82 -10.72 -16.30
CA LEU A 59 -29.45 -12.13 -16.32
C LEU A 59 -29.43 -12.69 -17.75
N ALA A 60 -30.41 -12.34 -18.58
CA ALA A 60 -30.48 -12.79 -19.97
C ALA A 60 -29.25 -12.33 -20.77
N HIS A 61 -28.87 -11.05 -20.64
CA HIS A 61 -27.65 -10.55 -21.29
C HIS A 61 -26.38 -11.18 -20.73
N ALA A 62 -26.29 -11.34 -19.41
CA ALA A 62 -25.13 -11.96 -18.79
C ALA A 62 -24.94 -13.43 -19.23
N PHE A 63 -26.00 -14.23 -19.23
CA PHE A 63 -25.92 -15.63 -19.64
C PHE A 63 -25.69 -15.80 -21.15
N ALA A 64 -26.21 -14.90 -21.98
CA ALA A 64 -25.87 -14.85 -23.40
C ALA A 64 -24.37 -14.58 -23.63
N VAL A 65 -23.78 -13.65 -22.86
CA VAL A 65 -22.34 -13.36 -22.91
C VAL A 65 -21.49 -14.51 -22.36
N LEU A 66 -21.95 -15.16 -21.29
CA LEU A 66 -21.29 -16.33 -20.71
C LEU A 66 -21.43 -17.58 -21.58
N ARG A 67 -22.39 -17.60 -22.53
CA ARG A 67 -22.73 -18.72 -23.41
C ARG A 67 -23.25 -19.94 -22.64
N CYS A 68 -24.09 -19.70 -21.65
CA CYS A 68 -24.80 -20.75 -20.93
C CYS A 68 -26.32 -20.54 -21.06
N ASP A 69 -27.07 -21.63 -20.94
CA ASP A 69 -28.51 -21.52 -20.75
C ASP A 69 -28.84 -20.94 -19.38
N ARG A 70 -30.10 -20.54 -19.19
CA ARG A 70 -30.57 -19.89 -17.97
C ARG A 70 -30.41 -20.76 -16.73
N THR A 71 -30.65 -22.07 -16.83
CA THR A 71 -30.55 -22.99 -15.69
C THR A 71 -29.10 -23.13 -15.24
N ALA A 72 -28.18 -23.39 -16.18
CA ALA A 72 -26.76 -23.48 -15.92
C ALA A 72 -26.18 -22.15 -15.38
N GLY A 73 -26.61 -21.02 -15.96
CA GLY A 73 -26.23 -19.69 -15.48
C GLY A 73 -26.69 -19.41 -14.05
N MET A 74 -27.92 -19.80 -13.70
CA MET A 74 -28.46 -19.63 -12.35
C MET A 74 -27.76 -20.53 -11.32
N LEU A 75 -27.43 -21.77 -11.67
CA LEU A 75 -26.61 -22.66 -10.82
C LEU A 75 -25.23 -22.03 -10.51
N LEU A 76 -24.55 -21.54 -11.54
CA LEU A 76 -23.25 -20.87 -11.40
C LEU A 76 -23.37 -19.58 -10.56
N LEU A 77 -24.43 -18.82 -10.75
CA LEU A 77 -24.70 -17.61 -9.98
C LEU A 77 -24.95 -17.93 -8.49
N GLY A 78 -25.66 -19.02 -8.21
CA GLY A 78 -25.93 -19.47 -6.84
C GLY A 78 -24.65 -19.88 -6.12
N ASP A 79 -23.80 -20.69 -6.77
CA ASP A 79 -22.48 -21.06 -6.23
C ASP A 79 -21.62 -19.81 -5.98
N ARG A 80 -21.52 -18.93 -7.00
CA ARG A 80 -20.73 -17.70 -6.88
C ARG A 80 -21.26 -16.79 -5.79
N HIS A 81 -22.57 -16.68 -5.61
CA HIS A 81 -23.16 -15.83 -4.58
C HIS A 81 -22.68 -16.23 -3.17
N VAL A 82 -22.68 -17.52 -2.85
CA VAL A 82 -22.23 -18.00 -1.53
C VAL A 82 -20.72 -17.80 -1.35
N ARG A 83 -19.92 -18.16 -2.36
CA ARG A 83 -18.46 -17.97 -2.29
C ARG A 83 -18.09 -16.50 -2.21
N TRP A 84 -18.76 -15.64 -2.97
CA TRP A 84 -18.56 -14.21 -2.91
C TRP A 84 -18.94 -13.64 -1.54
N LEU A 85 -20.02 -14.10 -0.89
CA LEU A 85 -20.35 -13.69 0.48
C LEU A 85 -19.24 -14.07 1.46
N ALA A 86 -18.70 -15.28 1.34
CA ALA A 86 -17.60 -15.74 2.17
C ALA A 86 -16.32 -14.91 1.95
N GLU A 87 -15.92 -14.73 0.69
CA GLU A 87 -14.81 -13.87 0.28
C GLU A 87 -15.02 -12.46 0.84
N ALA A 88 -16.22 -11.90 0.67
CA ALA A 88 -16.61 -10.55 1.09
C ALA A 88 -16.41 -10.32 2.59
N GLY A 89 -16.26 -11.36 3.41
CA GLY A 89 -16.06 -11.25 4.85
C GLY A 89 -17.32 -11.59 5.66
N TYR A 90 -18.40 -12.03 5.00
CA TYR A 90 -19.58 -12.59 5.67
C TYR A 90 -19.38 -14.04 6.09
N ILE A 91 -18.16 -14.57 6.04
CA ILE A 91 -17.90 -15.95 6.45
C ILE A 91 -18.29 -16.21 7.90
N SER A 92 -18.09 -15.25 8.81
CA SER A 92 -18.53 -15.38 10.20
C SER A 92 -20.05 -15.50 10.31
N PHE A 93 -20.78 -14.72 9.52
CA PHE A 93 -22.23 -14.80 9.40
C PHE A 93 -22.68 -16.14 8.79
N LEU A 94 -22.05 -16.58 7.70
CA LEU A 94 -22.33 -17.88 7.09
C LEU A 94 -22.03 -19.04 8.06
N THR A 95 -20.96 -18.96 8.86
CA THR A 95 -20.66 -19.96 9.88
C THR A 95 -21.67 -19.97 11.03
N GLN A 96 -22.44 -18.91 11.27
CA GLN A 96 -23.56 -18.95 12.22
C GLN A 96 -24.71 -19.82 11.73
N LEU A 97 -24.83 -20.01 10.40
CA LEU A 97 -25.76 -20.98 9.81
C LEU A 97 -25.30 -22.42 10.03
N ARG A 98 -24.00 -22.62 10.33
CA ARG A 98 -23.40 -23.92 10.61
C ARG A 98 -23.48 -24.22 12.11
N ARG A 99 -24.56 -24.88 12.53
CA ARG A 99 -24.65 -25.48 13.88
C ARG A 99 -24.28 -26.97 13.92
N GLY A 100 -24.23 -27.63 12.75
CA GLY A 100 -24.04 -29.06 12.66
C GLY A 100 -23.94 -29.53 11.21
N ASP A 101 -24.80 -30.47 10.83
CA ASP A 101 -24.82 -31.09 9.51
C ASP A 101 -25.63 -30.27 8.47
N VAL A 102 -25.79 -30.84 7.27
CA VAL A 102 -26.48 -30.20 6.14
C VAL A 102 -27.96 -29.93 6.44
N LEU A 103 -28.63 -30.78 7.23
CA LEU A 103 -30.03 -30.56 7.60
C LEU A 103 -30.15 -29.30 8.47
N GLU A 104 -29.27 -29.15 9.46
CA GLU A 104 -29.22 -27.96 10.29
C GLU A 104 -28.90 -26.69 9.49
N LEU A 105 -28.04 -26.78 8.47
CA LEU A 105 -27.78 -25.68 7.53
C LEU A 105 -29.07 -25.25 6.80
N ILE A 106 -29.82 -26.21 6.24
CA ILE A 106 -31.06 -25.93 5.49
C ILE A 106 -32.13 -25.31 6.41
N GLU A 107 -32.29 -25.83 7.63
CA GLU A 107 -33.18 -25.24 8.62
C GLU A 107 -32.76 -23.81 9.01
N SER A 108 -31.45 -23.58 9.11
CA SER A 108 -30.89 -22.26 9.43
C SER A 108 -31.11 -21.26 8.31
N ILE A 109 -31.05 -21.69 7.04
CA ILE A 109 -31.41 -20.85 5.88
C ILE A 109 -32.88 -20.42 5.97
N SER A 110 -33.78 -21.33 6.33
CA SER A 110 -35.22 -21.00 6.48
C SER A 110 -35.46 -19.97 7.59
N LYS A 111 -34.77 -20.13 8.74
CA LYS A 111 -34.80 -19.18 9.85
C LYS A 111 -34.20 -17.82 9.46
N LEU A 112 -33.13 -17.83 8.67
CA LEU A 112 -32.52 -16.63 8.13
C LEU A 112 -33.47 -15.90 7.19
N HIS A 113 -34.12 -16.60 6.27
CA HIS A 113 -35.10 -16.00 5.36
C HIS A 113 -36.24 -15.32 6.13
N ALA A 114 -36.82 -16.01 7.12
CA ALA A 114 -37.86 -15.41 7.96
C ALA A 114 -37.37 -14.20 8.79
N HIS A 115 -36.06 -14.09 9.06
CA HIS A 115 -35.48 -12.89 9.67
C HIS A 115 -35.31 -11.76 8.65
N LEU A 116 -34.79 -12.08 7.46
CA LEU A 116 -34.59 -11.12 6.38
C LEU A 116 -35.92 -10.54 5.87
N GLU A 117 -36.98 -11.33 5.75
CA GLU A 117 -38.32 -10.84 5.41
C GLU A 117 -38.84 -9.79 6.40
N ARG A 118 -38.45 -9.89 7.68
CA ARG A 118 -38.81 -8.89 8.69
C ARG A 118 -37.96 -7.62 8.58
N SER A 119 -36.72 -7.74 8.12
CA SER A 119 -35.77 -6.62 7.99
C SER A 119 -35.87 -5.92 6.64
N PHE A 120 -36.40 -6.59 5.62
CA PHE A 120 -36.50 -6.10 4.26
C PHE A 120 -37.93 -6.26 3.77
N GLU A 121 -38.71 -5.18 3.85
CA GLU A 121 -40.15 -5.15 3.53
C GLU A 121 -40.50 -5.70 2.14
N HIS A 122 -39.56 -5.62 1.19
CA HIS A 122 -39.75 -6.08 -0.18
C HIS A 122 -39.04 -7.42 -0.49
N ALA A 123 -38.49 -8.10 0.52
CA ALA A 123 -37.86 -9.39 0.32
C ALA A 123 -38.92 -10.47 0.11
N LEU A 124 -38.93 -11.03 -1.09
CA LEU A 124 -39.70 -12.24 -1.41
C LEU A 124 -38.72 -13.41 -1.40
N LEU A 125 -38.70 -14.17 -0.32
CA LEU A 125 -37.79 -15.30 -0.14
C LEU A 125 -38.54 -16.63 -0.29
N PRO A 126 -37.87 -17.68 -0.78
CA PRO A 126 -38.52 -18.96 -0.97
C PRO A 126 -38.76 -19.66 0.37
N ALA A 127 -39.89 -20.38 0.44
CA ALA A 127 -40.17 -21.32 1.50
C ALA A 127 -39.49 -22.66 1.20
N ILE A 128 -38.78 -23.17 2.20
CA ILE A 128 -38.01 -24.41 2.11
C ILE A 128 -38.56 -25.38 3.14
N LYS A 129 -38.90 -26.60 2.71
CA LYS A 129 -39.38 -27.67 3.60
C LYS A 129 -38.54 -28.92 3.40
N VAL A 130 -38.20 -29.57 4.51
CA VAL A 130 -37.44 -30.82 4.50
C VAL A 130 -38.33 -31.97 4.95
N PHE A 131 -38.33 -33.05 4.17
CA PHE A 131 -39.02 -34.30 4.45
C PHE A 131 -37.97 -35.40 4.60
N ALA A 132 -37.59 -35.68 5.85
CA ALA A 132 -36.65 -36.74 6.19
C ALA A 132 -37.41 -37.91 6.83
N PRO A 133 -37.59 -39.05 6.13
CA PRO A 133 -38.19 -40.23 6.75
C PRO A 133 -37.32 -40.71 7.92
N ASP A 134 -37.96 -40.97 9.06
CA ASP A 134 -37.34 -41.51 10.29
C ASP A 134 -36.17 -40.71 10.87
N GLY A 135 -36.07 -39.40 10.56
CA GLY A 135 -34.96 -38.55 11.03
C GLY A 135 -33.62 -38.90 10.42
N ALA A 136 -33.60 -39.64 9.29
CA ALA A 136 -32.38 -39.96 8.57
C ALA A 136 -31.68 -38.70 8.06
N ARG A 137 -30.34 -38.65 8.19
CA ARG A 137 -29.52 -37.52 7.72
C ARG A 137 -29.46 -37.41 6.20
N ALA A 138 -29.56 -38.54 5.51
CA ALA A 138 -29.69 -38.65 4.05
C ALA A 138 -30.11 -40.10 3.69
N PRO A 139 -30.80 -40.32 2.56
CA PRO A 139 -31.39 -39.30 1.68
C PRO A 139 -32.63 -38.66 2.31
N PHE A 140 -32.91 -37.40 1.96
CA PHE A 140 -34.14 -36.70 2.32
C PHE A 140 -34.71 -35.94 1.12
N VAL A 141 -35.97 -35.54 1.18
CA VAL A 141 -36.60 -34.72 0.14
C VAL A 141 -36.64 -33.26 0.59
N LEU A 142 -36.06 -32.38 -0.23
CA LEU A 142 -36.08 -30.95 -0.06
C LEU A 142 -37.11 -30.35 -1.01
N ALA A 143 -38.16 -29.74 -0.48
CA ALA A 143 -39.17 -29.07 -1.27
C ALA A 143 -39.00 -27.56 -1.20
N TYR A 144 -39.18 -26.92 -2.35
CA TYR A 144 -39.02 -25.50 -2.57
C TYR A 144 -40.32 -24.92 -3.13
N THR A 145 -40.76 -23.84 -2.52
CA THR A 145 -41.89 -23.05 -2.99
C THR A 145 -41.44 -21.59 -3.09
N GLY A 146 -41.62 -20.95 -4.24
CA GLY A 146 -41.25 -19.57 -4.45
C GLY A 146 -42.11 -18.92 -5.52
N GLU A 147 -42.44 -17.64 -5.32
CA GLU A 147 -43.24 -16.87 -6.29
C GLU A 147 -42.53 -16.67 -7.64
N ARG A 148 -41.20 -16.82 -7.66
CA ARG A 148 -40.38 -16.71 -8.86
C ARG A 148 -40.08 -18.08 -9.44
N THR A 149 -40.63 -18.36 -10.61
CA THR A 149 -40.54 -19.65 -11.29
C THR A 149 -39.12 -20.05 -11.74
N CYS A 150 -38.17 -19.11 -11.76
CA CYS A 150 -36.82 -19.32 -12.27
C CYS A 150 -35.70 -19.30 -11.21
N THR A 151 -36.03 -19.22 -9.91
CA THR A 151 -35.02 -19.12 -8.84
C THR A 151 -34.65 -20.45 -8.20
N ALA A 152 -35.35 -21.54 -8.51
CA ALA A 152 -35.00 -22.87 -7.99
C ALA A 152 -33.56 -23.29 -8.33
N PRO A 153 -33.03 -23.11 -9.57
CA PRO A 153 -31.63 -23.44 -9.86
C PRO A 153 -30.62 -22.52 -9.15
N LEU A 154 -30.99 -21.25 -8.89
CA LEU A 154 -30.15 -20.34 -8.11
C LEU A 154 -30.00 -20.85 -6.67
N PHE A 155 -31.11 -21.29 -6.07
CA PHE A 155 -31.10 -21.88 -4.74
C PHE A 155 -30.32 -23.20 -4.69
N GLU A 156 -30.48 -24.07 -5.69
CA GLU A 156 -29.73 -25.32 -5.81
C GLU A 156 -28.21 -25.06 -5.82
N GLY A 157 -27.73 -24.16 -6.68
CA GLY A 157 -26.31 -23.81 -6.75
C GLY A 157 -25.78 -23.22 -5.44
N ALA A 158 -26.57 -22.35 -4.80
CA ALA A 158 -26.22 -21.78 -3.50
C ALA A 158 -26.15 -22.83 -2.39
N LEU A 159 -27.11 -23.75 -2.33
CA LEU A 159 -27.14 -24.80 -1.30
C LEU A 159 -25.95 -25.76 -1.45
N VAL A 160 -25.63 -26.19 -2.66
CA VAL A 160 -24.46 -27.04 -2.92
C VAL A 160 -23.17 -26.35 -2.47
N ALA A 161 -22.98 -25.08 -2.85
CA ALA A 161 -21.80 -24.31 -2.46
C ALA A 161 -21.73 -24.07 -0.95
N ALA A 162 -22.86 -23.79 -0.30
CA ALA A 162 -22.91 -23.60 1.15
C ALA A 162 -22.61 -24.90 1.90
N ALA A 163 -23.12 -26.04 1.45
CA ALA A 163 -22.83 -27.34 2.04
C ALA A 163 -21.34 -27.71 1.90
N GLU A 164 -20.75 -27.48 0.73
CA GLU A 164 -19.33 -27.74 0.52
C GLU A 164 -18.46 -26.81 1.38
N LEU A 165 -18.76 -25.51 1.37
CA LEU A 165 -17.94 -24.50 2.07
C LEU A 165 -18.08 -24.57 3.60
N LEU A 166 -19.30 -24.76 4.10
CA LEU A 166 -19.59 -24.66 5.54
C LEU A 166 -19.58 -26.02 6.24
N CYS A 167 -20.08 -27.07 5.57
CA CYS A 167 -20.18 -28.40 6.16
C CYS A 167 -19.04 -29.33 5.70
N GLY A 168 -18.33 -28.99 4.61
CA GLY A 168 -17.41 -29.93 3.96
C GLY A 168 -18.15 -31.05 3.24
N THR A 169 -19.43 -30.89 2.93
CA THR A 169 -20.26 -31.98 2.42
C THR A 169 -20.62 -31.74 0.96
N ARG A 170 -20.40 -32.75 0.10
CA ARG A 170 -20.87 -32.68 -1.29
C ARG A 170 -22.27 -33.22 -1.40
N LEU A 171 -23.17 -32.38 -1.91
CA LEU A 171 -24.55 -32.74 -2.16
C LEU A 171 -24.77 -33.09 -3.62
N ARG A 172 -25.63 -34.08 -3.86
CA ARG A 172 -26.24 -34.37 -5.15
C ARG A 172 -27.74 -34.24 -5.01
N LEU A 173 -28.30 -33.29 -5.76
CA LEU A 173 -29.71 -33.00 -5.80
C LEU A 173 -30.28 -33.61 -7.09
N GLU A 174 -31.23 -34.53 -6.94
CA GLU A 174 -31.94 -35.14 -8.06
C GLU A 174 -33.42 -34.73 -8.00
N PRO A 175 -34.09 -34.41 -9.11
CA PRO A 175 -35.52 -34.11 -9.08
C PRO A 175 -36.32 -35.23 -8.38
N ALA A 176 -37.19 -34.86 -7.44
CA ALA A 176 -38.10 -35.79 -6.77
C ALA A 176 -39.47 -35.74 -7.46
N GLU A 177 -39.87 -36.85 -8.08
CA GLU A 177 -41.15 -36.98 -8.76
C GLU A 177 -42.10 -37.95 -8.01
N PRO A 178 -43.35 -37.52 -7.71
CA PRO A 178 -43.88 -36.16 -7.83
C PRO A 178 -43.36 -35.23 -6.70
N PRO A 179 -43.34 -33.90 -6.93
CA PRO A 179 -43.09 -32.96 -5.84
C PRO A 179 -44.20 -33.05 -4.78
N PRO A 180 -43.90 -32.81 -3.48
CA PRO A 180 -44.91 -32.74 -2.44
C PRO A 180 -46.01 -31.72 -2.78
N ALA A 181 -47.24 -32.00 -2.37
CA ALA A 181 -48.38 -31.13 -2.65
C ALA A 181 -48.14 -29.69 -2.15
N GLY A 182 -48.31 -28.70 -3.05
CA GLY A 182 -48.09 -27.27 -2.75
C GLY A 182 -46.65 -26.79 -2.87
N CYS A 183 -45.77 -27.58 -3.48
CA CYS A 183 -44.38 -27.19 -3.79
C CYS A 183 -44.14 -27.13 -5.29
N ASP A 184 -43.34 -26.15 -5.72
CA ASP A 184 -43.03 -25.93 -7.14
C ASP A 184 -41.99 -26.93 -7.65
N VAL A 185 -40.96 -27.15 -6.83
CA VAL A 185 -39.85 -28.06 -7.14
C VAL A 185 -39.51 -28.86 -5.89
N ALA A 186 -39.10 -30.11 -6.09
CA ALA A 186 -38.54 -30.93 -5.02
C ALA A 186 -37.31 -31.67 -5.51
N TRP A 187 -36.32 -31.81 -4.63
CA TRP A 187 -35.12 -32.59 -4.88
C TRP A 187 -34.97 -33.70 -3.84
N ARG A 188 -34.62 -34.90 -4.28
CA ARG A 188 -34.01 -35.93 -3.45
C ARG A 188 -32.56 -35.53 -3.24
N VAL A 189 -32.20 -35.23 -2.00
CA VAL A 189 -30.85 -34.82 -1.61
C VAL A 189 -30.10 -36.06 -1.13
N THR A 190 -28.95 -36.32 -1.75
CA THR A 190 -28.01 -37.37 -1.35
C THR A 190 -26.67 -36.74 -1.00
N VAL A 191 -26.03 -37.25 0.05
CA VAL A 191 -24.65 -36.90 0.40
C VAL A 191 -23.73 -37.85 -0.38
N VAL A 192 -22.89 -37.30 -1.25
CA VAL A 192 -22.07 -38.10 -2.18
C VAL A 192 -20.78 -38.59 -1.51
N ASP A 193 -20.15 -37.75 -0.70
CA ASP A 193 -18.96 -38.07 0.10
C ASP A 193 -18.79 -37.04 1.22
N ASP A 194 -18.23 -37.46 2.37
CA ASP A 194 -17.63 -36.56 3.36
C ASP A 194 -16.31 -36.04 2.78
N ALA A 195 -16.39 -35.02 1.93
CA ALA A 195 -15.20 -34.28 1.57
C ALA A 195 -14.56 -33.72 2.85
N ARG A 196 -13.23 -33.73 2.95
CA ARG A 196 -12.60 -32.99 4.06
C ARG A 196 -13.03 -31.53 3.93
N PRO A 197 -13.53 -30.88 5.01
CA PRO A 197 -13.85 -29.47 4.94
C PRO A 197 -12.62 -28.74 4.41
N VAL A 198 -12.81 -27.98 3.33
CA VAL A 198 -11.74 -27.13 2.80
C VAL A 198 -11.33 -26.22 3.96
N GLU A 199 -10.05 -26.26 4.35
CA GLU A 199 -9.57 -25.32 5.36
C GLU A 199 -9.81 -23.92 4.82
N LEU A 200 -10.77 -23.21 5.42
CA LEU A 200 -11.31 -21.92 4.97
C LEU A 200 -10.22 -20.85 4.73
N ALA A 201 -9.04 -21.03 5.33
CA ALA A 201 -7.87 -20.19 5.12
C ALA A 201 -7.31 -20.24 3.68
N ASP A 202 -7.61 -21.30 2.93
CA ASP A 202 -7.12 -21.52 1.56
C ASP A 202 -8.11 -21.05 0.47
N ALA A 203 -9.36 -20.74 0.84
CA ALA A 203 -10.40 -20.32 -0.08
C ALA A 203 -10.44 -18.78 -0.23
N LEU A 204 -9.44 -18.25 -0.95
CA LEU A 204 -9.42 -16.99 -1.70
C LEU A 204 -9.52 -15.63 -0.93
N PRO A 205 -8.52 -14.73 -1.08
CA PRO A 205 -8.63 -13.34 -0.65
C PRO A 205 -9.35 -12.46 -1.71
N LEU A 206 -10.21 -11.55 -1.25
CA LEU A 206 -10.81 -10.48 -2.06
C LEU A 206 -9.75 -9.56 -2.69
N SER A 207 -10.13 -8.88 -3.78
CA SER A 207 -9.43 -7.67 -4.19
C SER A 207 -9.71 -6.49 -3.23
N PRO A 208 -8.72 -5.61 -2.97
CA PRO A 208 -8.86 -4.41 -2.13
C PRO A 208 -10.07 -3.51 -2.45
N GLU A 209 -10.40 -3.35 -3.74
CA GLU A 209 -11.55 -2.55 -4.19
C GLU A 209 -12.88 -3.14 -3.73
N ARG A 210 -12.97 -4.48 -3.65
CA ARG A 210 -14.15 -5.20 -3.16
C ARG A 210 -14.26 -5.11 -1.64
N ALA A 211 -13.14 -5.19 -0.91
CA ALA A 211 -13.11 -5.03 0.55
C ALA A 211 -13.51 -3.62 1.03
N ARG A 212 -13.22 -2.58 0.23
CA ARG A 212 -13.60 -1.19 0.51
C ARG A 212 -15.08 -0.90 0.24
N LYS A 213 -15.61 -1.27 -0.94
CA LYS A 213 -17.06 -1.19 -1.22
C LYS A 213 -17.87 -2.01 -0.20
N PHE A 214 -17.29 -3.09 0.31
CA PHE A 214 -17.82 -3.92 1.39
C PHE A 214 -17.85 -3.22 2.76
N ALA A 215 -16.81 -2.48 3.16
CA ALA A 215 -16.81 -1.75 4.44
C ALA A 215 -17.84 -0.62 4.45
N GLU A 216 -17.96 0.12 3.34
CA GLU A 216 -18.97 1.16 3.12
C GLU A 216 -20.40 0.57 3.15
N LEU A 217 -20.57 -0.66 2.66
CA LEU A 217 -21.85 -1.37 2.59
C LEU A 217 -22.28 -2.02 3.92
N HIS A 218 -21.35 -2.61 4.67
CA HIS A 218 -21.63 -3.24 5.95
C HIS A 218 -22.06 -2.21 7.02
N GLU A 219 -21.50 -1.00 6.99
CA GLU A 219 -21.93 0.12 7.83
C GLU A 219 -23.35 0.59 7.49
N SER A 220 -23.71 0.68 6.21
CA SER A 220 -25.06 1.06 5.77
C SER A 220 -26.15 0.07 6.21
N ILE A 221 -25.83 -1.22 6.33
CA ILE A 221 -26.78 -2.26 6.77
C ILE A 221 -26.90 -2.30 8.29
N MET A 222 -25.80 -2.09 9.02
CA MET A 222 -25.79 -2.13 10.50
C MET A 222 -26.29 -0.84 11.17
N LEU A 223 -26.30 0.29 10.45
CA LEU A 223 -26.74 1.59 10.96
C LEU A 223 -28.20 1.94 10.66
N MET A 224 -29.00 1.01 10.09
CA MET A 224 -30.44 1.24 9.95
C MET A 224 -31.11 1.25 11.33
N PRO A 225 -31.87 2.30 11.69
CA PRO A 225 -32.57 2.32 12.97
C PRO A 225 -33.59 1.19 13.03
N ALA A 226 -33.63 0.47 14.15
CA ALA A 226 -34.68 -0.52 14.41
C ALA A 226 -36.07 0.15 14.27
N PRO A 227 -37.07 -0.54 13.69
CA PRO A 227 -38.40 0.02 13.59
C PRO A 227 -38.92 0.35 14.99
N THR A 228 -39.14 1.63 15.26
CA THR A 228 -39.81 2.07 16.47
C THR A 228 -41.25 1.60 16.39
N HIS A 229 -41.59 0.54 17.12
CA HIS A 229 -42.97 0.14 17.38
C HIS A 229 -43.67 1.28 18.13
N THR A 230 -44.43 2.11 17.41
CA THR A 230 -45.49 2.91 18.00
C THR A 230 -46.71 2.00 18.21
N PRO A 231 -47.21 1.87 19.45
CA PRO A 231 -48.43 1.12 19.70
C PRO A 231 -49.62 1.97 19.21
N HIS A 232 -50.19 1.62 18.07
CA HIS A 232 -51.51 2.13 17.71
C HIS A 232 -52.57 1.35 18.48
N ALA A 233 -53.19 2.07 19.42
CA ALA A 233 -54.38 1.63 20.13
C ALA A 233 -55.53 1.37 19.15
N THR A 234 -56.17 0.24 19.37
CA THR A 234 -57.47 -0.18 18.85
C THR A 234 -58.53 0.93 18.89
N SER A 235 -59.21 1.16 17.75
CA SER A 235 -60.62 1.55 17.77
C SER A 235 -61.42 0.66 16.82
N LEU A 236 -62.38 -0.05 17.42
CA LEU A 236 -63.44 -0.80 16.79
C LEU A 236 -64.28 0.09 15.85
N GLY A 237 -64.64 -0.44 14.69
CA GLY A 237 -65.65 0.13 13.81
C GLY A 237 -66.01 -0.90 12.74
N GLY A 238 -67.08 -1.65 12.98
CA GLY A 238 -67.56 -2.68 12.07
C GLY A 238 -68.21 -2.13 10.80
N GLY A 239 -68.24 -2.97 9.77
CA GLY A 239 -68.98 -2.74 8.53
C GLY A 239 -68.98 -4.02 7.70
N ALA A 240 -70.09 -4.75 7.76
CA ALA A 240 -70.38 -5.93 6.95
C ALA A 240 -70.64 -5.54 5.49
N GLY A 241 -70.35 -6.46 4.55
CA GLY A 241 -70.90 -6.38 3.19
C GLY A 241 -70.17 -7.22 2.14
N GLU A 242 -70.77 -8.38 1.81
CA GLU A 242 -70.88 -9.00 0.47
C GLU A 242 -69.58 -9.41 -0.26
N ALA A 243 -69.24 -10.69 -0.40
CA ALA A 243 -69.87 -11.74 -1.22
C ALA A 243 -69.88 -11.45 -2.73
N GLY A 244 -69.11 -12.27 -3.49
CA GLY A 244 -69.51 -12.69 -4.84
C GLY A 244 -68.45 -12.60 -5.94
N ALA A 245 -68.01 -13.77 -6.40
CA ALA A 245 -67.69 -14.16 -7.79
C ALA A 245 -66.63 -13.34 -8.59
N GLY A 246 -65.76 -13.93 -9.40
CA GLY A 246 -65.77 -15.27 -9.98
C GLY A 246 -64.49 -15.51 -10.78
N ALA A 247 -64.30 -16.77 -11.11
CA ALA A 247 -63.17 -17.35 -11.80
C ALA A 247 -63.17 -17.08 -13.32
N ALA A 248 -61.99 -17.33 -13.90
CA ALA A 248 -61.74 -17.77 -15.28
C ALA A 248 -61.78 -16.72 -16.41
N ALA A 249 -60.62 -16.48 -17.02
CA ALA A 249 -60.39 -16.81 -18.43
C ALA A 249 -58.89 -16.76 -18.75
N MET A 250 -58.45 -17.78 -19.46
CA MET A 250 -57.07 -18.12 -19.82
C MET A 250 -56.95 -18.04 -21.35
N ASP A 251 -55.77 -17.58 -21.81
CA ASP A 251 -55.11 -17.85 -23.09
C ASP A 251 -55.54 -17.23 -24.44
N VAL A 252 -54.47 -17.01 -25.23
CA VAL A 252 -54.31 -16.83 -26.68
C VAL A 252 -54.19 -15.38 -27.19
N ALA A 253 -52.95 -14.93 -27.45
CA ALA A 253 -52.44 -14.79 -28.83
C ALA A 253 -51.02 -14.20 -28.88
N TYR A 254 -50.10 -14.99 -29.43
CA TYR A 254 -48.78 -14.60 -29.92
C TYR A 254 -48.91 -13.96 -31.33
N ALA A 255 -47.96 -13.07 -31.66
CA ALA A 255 -47.49 -12.67 -33.00
C ALA A 255 -48.01 -11.37 -33.67
N GLY A 256 -47.04 -10.56 -34.13
CA GLY A 256 -47.16 -9.40 -35.02
C GLY A 256 -46.76 -8.09 -34.32
N LEU A 257 -45.82 -7.26 -34.76
CA LEU A 257 -45.33 -7.00 -36.11
C LEU A 257 -44.03 -6.19 -36.03
N ALA A 258 -43.06 -6.52 -36.87
CA ALA A 258 -41.98 -5.61 -37.24
C ALA A 258 -42.47 -4.60 -38.30
N LEU A 259 -41.77 -3.45 -38.36
CA LEU A 259 -41.80 -2.40 -39.40
C LEU A 259 -42.99 -1.41 -39.48
N SER A 260 -42.74 -0.16 -39.05
CA SER A 260 -43.21 1.13 -39.62
C SER A 260 -42.91 2.22 -38.58
N MET A 261 -42.28 3.39 -38.78
CA MET A 261 -41.98 4.17 -39.97
C MET A 261 -40.89 5.21 -39.68
N ARG A 262 -40.09 5.50 -40.70
CA ARG A 262 -39.18 6.66 -40.85
C ARG A 262 -39.95 7.98 -40.95
N LYS A 263 -39.28 9.06 -40.51
CA LYS A 263 -39.40 10.49 -40.91
C LYS A 263 -40.52 11.35 -40.30
N ARG A 264 -40.10 12.37 -39.55
CA ARG A 264 -40.29 13.84 -39.74
C ARG A 264 -39.52 14.51 -38.58
N GLY A 265 -38.75 15.58 -38.73
CA GLY A 265 -38.86 16.71 -39.66
C GLY A 265 -38.86 17.98 -38.80
N THR A 266 -37.74 18.70 -38.85
CA THR A 266 -37.46 20.05 -38.32
C THR A 266 -38.65 21.03 -38.24
N ARG A 267 -38.78 21.77 -37.13
CA ARG A 267 -39.22 23.19 -37.16
C ARG A 267 -38.80 23.98 -35.92
N ARG A 268 -38.38 25.22 -36.17
CA ARG A 268 -37.91 26.28 -35.27
C ARG A 268 -39.02 27.32 -35.08
N GLU A 269 -38.91 28.10 -34.00
CA GLU A 269 -39.63 29.37 -33.68
C GLU A 269 -41.12 29.20 -33.31
N SER A 270 -41.68 29.80 -32.25
CA SER A 270 -41.36 31.04 -31.52
C SER A 270 -42.16 31.09 -30.19
N ASP A 271 -41.53 31.63 -29.13
CA ASP A 271 -42.19 32.23 -27.95
C ASP A 271 -42.91 33.55 -28.35
N PRO A 272 -43.89 34.11 -27.62
CA PRO A 272 -43.72 34.41 -26.18
C PRO A 272 -44.97 34.44 -25.26
N GLU A 273 -44.64 34.41 -23.96
CA GLU A 273 -45.10 35.34 -22.91
C GLU A 273 -46.11 34.92 -21.81
N VAL A 274 -45.63 35.16 -20.57
CA VAL A 274 -46.31 35.50 -19.30
C VAL A 274 -47.07 34.41 -18.52
N PHE A 275 -46.41 33.89 -17.48
CA PHE A 275 -47.00 33.83 -16.13
C PHE A 275 -45.91 33.92 -15.05
N ARG A 276 -45.94 34.97 -14.22
CA ARG A 276 -45.18 35.05 -12.95
C ARG A 276 -46.08 34.54 -11.81
N PRO A 277 -45.52 33.85 -10.80
CA PRO A 277 -45.60 34.45 -9.47
C PRO A 277 -44.36 34.28 -8.57
N ARG A 278 -44.06 35.41 -7.91
CA ARG A 278 -43.65 35.64 -6.51
C ARG A 278 -42.55 34.78 -5.85
N ALA A 279 -41.44 35.49 -5.61
CA ALA A 279 -40.52 35.46 -4.47
C ALA A 279 -40.76 34.45 -3.32
N HIS A 280 -39.85 33.48 -3.21
CA HIS A 280 -39.41 32.90 -1.94
C HIS A 280 -37.90 33.17 -1.79
N GLY A 281 -37.57 34.27 -1.11
CA GLY A 281 -36.20 34.76 -0.93
C GLY A 281 -35.37 34.05 0.14
N ASP A 282 -35.95 33.21 1.00
CA ASP A 282 -35.22 32.66 2.15
C ASP A 282 -34.94 31.16 2.10
N LEU A 283 -35.54 30.40 1.19
CA LEU A 283 -35.30 28.96 1.13
C LEU A 283 -33.92 28.63 0.54
N ARG A 284 -33.42 29.45 -0.38
CA ARG A 284 -32.12 29.24 -1.03
C ARG A 284 -30.95 29.45 -0.07
N ASN A 285 -31.03 30.43 0.83
CA ASN A 285 -29.97 30.70 1.81
C ASN A 285 -30.02 29.71 2.97
N VAL A 286 -31.21 29.24 3.36
CA VAL A 286 -31.36 28.13 4.32
C VAL A 286 -30.88 26.81 3.72
N LEU A 287 -31.20 26.52 2.46
CA LEU A 287 -30.69 25.34 1.75
C LEU A 287 -29.20 25.45 1.44
N LEU A 288 -28.64 26.62 1.15
CA LEU A 288 -27.20 26.80 1.01
C LEU A 288 -26.48 26.64 2.35
N ALA A 289 -27.02 27.19 3.44
CA ALA A 289 -26.43 27.00 4.78
C ALA A 289 -26.62 25.58 5.31
N GLN A 290 -27.68 24.88 4.91
CA GLN A 290 -27.92 23.47 5.20
C GLN A 290 -27.04 22.59 4.32
N VAL A 291 -26.87 22.88 3.03
CA VAL A 291 -25.95 22.18 2.13
C VAL A 291 -24.51 22.44 2.54
N GLU A 292 -24.13 23.64 2.98
CA GLU A 292 -22.80 23.94 3.51
C GLU A 292 -22.57 23.25 4.86
N ARG A 293 -23.59 23.14 5.73
CA ARG A 293 -23.52 22.33 6.97
C ARG A 293 -23.50 20.83 6.70
N THR A 294 -24.29 20.33 5.76
CA THR A 294 -24.33 18.92 5.37
C THR A 294 -23.07 18.53 4.60
N HIS A 295 -22.50 19.44 3.81
CA HIS A 295 -21.21 19.28 3.12
C HIS A 295 -20.05 19.42 4.10
N ALA A 296 -20.12 20.30 5.12
CA ALA A 296 -19.13 20.36 6.20
C ALA A 296 -19.19 19.13 7.13
N ASN A 297 -20.39 18.58 7.40
CA ASN A 297 -20.58 17.36 8.20
C ASN A 297 -20.23 16.09 7.40
N ALA A 298 -20.52 16.05 6.10
CA ALA A 298 -20.07 14.98 5.21
C ALA A 298 -18.53 14.98 5.09
N MET A 299 -17.92 16.15 4.90
CA MET A 299 -16.46 16.33 4.88
C MET A 299 -15.79 16.00 6.23
N ALA A 300 -16.51 16.07 7.35
CA ALA A 300 -16.02 15.68 8.67
C ALA A 300 -16.07 14.15 8.92
N SER A 301 -16.88 13.39 8.17
CA SER A 301 -17.00 11.92 8.30
C SER A 301 -16.31 11.12 7.18
N GLU A 302 -16.01 11.74 6.03
CA GLU A 302 -15.51 11.06 4.80
C GLU A 302 -13.98 10.95 4.63
N TYR A 303 -13.16 11.00 5.69
CA TYR A 303 -11.70 10.76 5.56
C TYR A 303 -11.18 9.60 6.44
N PRO A 304 -11.44 8.33 6.08
CA PRO A 304 -10.70 7.22 6.66
C PRO A 304 -9.17 7.30 6.50
N PRO A 305 -8.56 7.89 5.44
CA PRO A 305 -7.10 7.84 5.34
C PRO A 305 -6.39 8.66 6.42
N ARG A 306 -6.90 9.86 6.75
CA ARG A 306 -6.22 10.72 7.75
C ARG A 306 -6.41 10.26 9.18
N ALA A 307 -7.57 9.68 9.52
CA ALA A 307 -7.80 9.08 10.83
C ALA A 307 -6.96 7.79 11.03
N LEU A 308 -6.60 7.10 9.94
CA LEU A 308 -5.77 5.90 9.95
C LEU A 308 -4.27 6.17 9.74
N LEU A 309 -3.88 7.37 9.31
CA LEU A 309 -2.49 7.81 9.14
C LEU A 309 -1.83 8.07 10.50
N ARG A 310 -1.59 6.98 11.22
CA ARG A 310 -0.74 6.97 12.40
C ARG A 310 0.70 7.24 11.98
N THR A 311 1.43 7.93 12.84
CA THR A 311 2.83 8.26 12.56
C THR A 311 3.65 8.10 13.81
N VAL A 312 4.94 7.83 13.64
CA VAL A 312 5.92 7.70 14.71
C VAL A 312 6.87 8.89 14.63
N HIS A 313 7.24 9.43 15.78
CA HIS A 313 8.21 10.51 15.84
C HIS A 313 9.63 9.95 15.58
N PRO A 314 10.49 10.62 14.80
CA PRO A 314 11.82 10.10 14.47
C PRO A 314 12.67 9.73 15.70
N SER A 315 12.54 10.42 16.83
CA SER A 315 13.31 10.12 18.05
C SER A 315 13.02 8.75 18.67
N GLU A 316 11.93 8.08 18.26
CA GLU A 316 11.55 6.77 18.78
C GLU A 316 12.17 5.62 17.97
N VAL A 317 12.60 5.90 16.74
CA VAL A 317 12.96 4.88 15.74
C VAL A 317 14.28 5.16 15.01
N SER A 318 14.88 6.32 15.23
CA SER A 318 16.16 6.72 14.63
C SER A 318 17.16 7.15 15.70
N SER A 319 18.45 7.06 15.38
CA SER A 319 19.52 7.46 16.29
C SER A 319 20.78 7.85 15.54
N ASP A 320 21.56 8.78 16.10
CA ASP A 320 22.91 9.07 15.63
C ASP A 320 23.81 7.85 15.89
N TYR A 321 24.55 7.40 14.87
CA TYR A 321 25.49 6.28 15.00
C TYR A 321 26.58 6.53 16.06
N THR A 322 26.82 7.80 16.41
CA THR A 322 27.77 8.20 17.44
C THR A 322 27.20 8.13 18.88
N ASP A 323 25.89 7.94 19.04
CA ASP A 323 25.25 7.73 20.36
C ASP A 323 24.91 6.25 20.57
N PRO A 324 25.84 5.44 21.14
CA PRO A 324 25.62 4.01 21.31
C PRO A 324 24.46 3.69 22.26
N THR A 325 24.08 4.62 23.15
CA THR A 325 22.99 4.40 24.10
C THR A 325 21.65 4.52 23.41
N GLN A 326 21.45 5.57 22.61
CA GLN A 326 20.23 5.72 21.81
C GLN A 326 20.15 4.64 20.73
N LEU A 327 21.26 4.35 20.06
CA LEU A 327 21.32 3.35 19.01
C LEU A 327 20.93 1.96 19.54
N ALA A 328 21.41 1.59 20.73
CA ALA A 328 21.03 0.35 21.40
C ALA A 328 19.56 0.33 21.88
N ALA A 329 18.92 1.48 22.08
CA ALA A 329 17.50 1.57 22.44
C ALA A 329 16.60 1.38 21.22
N VAL A 330 16.93 2.03 20.10
CA VAL A 330 16.14 1.92 18.86
C VAL A 330 16.45 0.66 18.05
N SER A 331 17.59 0.01 18.28
CA SER A 331 17.93 -1.27 17.63
C SER A 331 16.91 -2.36 17.94
N GLU A 332 16.27 -2.35 19.11
CA GLU A 332 15.25 -3.35 19.45
C GLU A 332 14.01 -3.21 18.58
N PHE A 333 13.58 -1.97 18.31
CA PHE A 333 12.47 -1.68 17.39
C PHE A 333 12.71 -2.30 16.00
N TRP A 334 13.93 -2.19 15.47
CA TRP A 334 14.27 -2.74 14.15
C TRP A 334 14.60 -4.23 14.14
N ALA A 335 14.99 -4.80 15.27
CA ALA A 335 15.36 -6.22 15.37
C ALA A 335 14.15 -7.15 15.45
N GLN A 336 13.03 -6.68 15.99
CA GLN A 336 11.83 -7.50 16.09
C GLN A 336 11.20 -7.69 14.70
N SER A 337 10.69 -8.88 14.40
CA SER A 337 9.93 -9.15 13.16
C SER A 337 8.43 -8.96 13.34
N SER A 338 7.94 -8.65 14.54
CA SER A 338 6.53 -8.34 14.80
C SER A 338 6.41 -6.88 15.25
N GLY A 339 5.46 -6.16 14.70
CA GLY A 339 5.00 -4.91 15.29
C GLY A 339 4.30 -5.26 16.60
N GLN A 340 5.00 -5.17 17.73
CA GLN A 340 4.33 -5.28 19.04
C GLN A 340 3.23 -4.23 19.10
N LEU A 341 2.07 -4.59 19.67
CA LEU A 341 0.95 -3.67 19.88
C LEU A 341 1.40 -2.37 20.54
N GLU A 342 2.41 -2.43 21.40
CA GLU A 342 3.04 -1.27 22.03
C GLU A 342 3.56 -0.24 21.02
N HIS A 343 4.25 -0.64 19.96
CA HIS A 343 4.72 0.28 18.92
C HIS A 343 3.57 0.90 18.13
N PHE A 344 2.50 0.12 17.91
CA PHE A 344 1.27 0.64 17.34
C PHE A 344 0.57 1.65 18.26
N LEU A 345 0.66 1.48 19.58
CA LEU A 345 0.16 2.45 20.54
C LEU A 345 1.04 3.72 20.61
N LEU A 346 2.37 3.61 20.49
CA LEU A 346 3.26 4.78 20.42
C LEU A 346 2.87 5.73 19.27
N SER A 347 2.45 5.16 18.13
CA SER A 347 1.96 5.94 16.98
C SER A 347 0.65 6.71 17.24
N THR A 348 -0.11 6.34 18.29
CA THR A 348 -1.36 7.04 18.68
C THR A 348 -1.12 8.22 19.60
N SER A 349 -0.11 8.16 20.48
CA SER A 349 0.26 9.26 21.37
C SER A 349 0.82 10.48 20.63
N ALA A 350 1.32 10.27 19.40
CA ALA A 350 1.84 11.33 18.53
C ALA A 350 0.76 12.03 17.68
N ALA A 351 -0.51 11.60 17.76
CA ALA A 351 -1.59 12.19 16.98
C ALA A 351 -1.88 13.64 17.42
N PRO A 352 -2.06 14.59 16.49
CA PRO A 352 -2.47 15.96 16.81
C PRO A 352 -3.80 15.93 17.61
N GLY A 353 -3.76 16.35 18.87
CA GLY A 353 -4.93 16.38 19.75
C GLY A 353 -4.99 15.27 20.81
N ALA A 354 -4.00 14.38 20.90
CA ALA A 354 -3.92 13.45 22.02
C ALA A 354 -3.82 14.21 23.37
N PRO A 355 -4.55 13.80 24.42
CA PRO A 355 -4.53 14.46 25.73
C PRO A 355 -3.10 14.48 26.30
N GLY A 356 -2.51 15.67 26.39
CA GLY A 356 -1.11 15.90 26.78
C GLY A 356 -0.24 16.52 25.68
N SER A 357 -0.71 16.59 24.43
CA SER A 357 -0.05 17.38 23.39
C SER A 357 -0.24 18.87 23.71
N PRO A 358 0.83 19.69 23.79
CA PRO A 358 0.73 21.09 24.20
C PRO A 358 -0.25 21.82 23.28
N ALA A 359 -1.33 22.36 23.88
CA ALA A 359 -2.37 23.06 23.15
C ALA A 359 -1.74 24.13 22.26
N ARG A 360 -1.93 24.01 20.93
CA ARG A 360 -1.47 25.00 19.95
C ARG A 360 -2.20 26.32 20.25
N GLY A 361 -1.54 27.20 21.00
CA GLY A 361 -1.98 28.59 21.17
C GLY A 361 -2.12 29.26 19.81
N GLY A 362 -3.32 29.76 19.51
CA GLY A 362 -3.80 30.11 18.17
C GLY A 362 -3.17 31.33 17.50
N GLY A 363 -1.84 31.40 17.37
CA GLY A 363 -1.17 32.51 16.69
C GLY A 363 0.13 32.18 15.95
N ALA A 364 0.58 30.92 15.95
CA ALA A 364 1.83 30.54 15.28
C ALA A 364 1.55 29.93 13.90
N SER A 365 2.20 30.49 12.88
CA SER A 365 2.33 29.95 11.51
C SER A 365 2.21 28.43 11.50
N ALA A 366 1.28 27.91 10.70
CA ALA A 366 1.01 26.48 10.57
C ALA A 366 2.30 25.78 10.12
N ARG A 367 3.12 25.34 11.09
CA ARG A 367 4.33 24.56 10.83
C ARG A 367 3.96 23.41 9.90
N SER A 368 4.65 23.36 8.76
CA SER A 368 4.48 22.33 7.75
C SER A 368 4.94 20.99 8.34
N ASP A 369 3.99 20.24 8.89
CA ASP A 369 4.25 18.86 9.27
C ASP A 369 4.43 18.06 7.98
N MET A 370 5.60 17.45 7.80
CA MET A 370 5.94 16.63 6.64
C MET A 370 5.71 15.16 6.95
N LEU A 371 4.91 14.48 6.15
CA LEU A 371 4.66 13.05 6.25
C LEU A 371 5.61 12.27 5.34
N VAL A 372 6.40 11.38 5.93
CA VAL A 372 7.41 10.59 5.22
C VAL A 372 7.08 9.10 5.34
N PHE A 373 6.88 8.43 4.21
CA PHE A 373 6.75 6.99 4.15
C PHE A 373 8.12 6.33 4.30
N VAL A 374 8.25 5.32 5.16
CA VAL A 374 9.50 4.57 5.30
C VAL A 374 9.30 3.15 4.78
N SER A 375 9.93 2.84 3.64
CA SER A 375 9.99 1.47 3.14
C SER A 375 11.30 0.80 3.58
N HIS A 376 11.22 -0.46 3.98
CA HIS A 376 12.38 -1.22 4.46
C HIS A 376 12.20 -2.73 4.32
N ALA A 377 13.32 -3.44 4.19
CA ALA A 377 13.35 -4.88 4.37
C ALA A 377 13.38 -5.25 5.86
N TRP A 378 12.56 -6.22 6.24
CA TRP A 378 12.46 -6.68 7.63
C TRP A 378 13.62 -7.60 8.02
N PRO A 379 13.88 -8.72 7.32
CA PRO A 379 14.94 -9.64 7.69
C PRO A 379 16.32 -9.02 7.46
N SER A 380 17.26 -9.36 8.34
CA SER A 380 18.67 -9.06 8.11
C SER A 380 19.14 -9.82 6.87
N PRO A 381 19.87 -9.16 5.96
CA PRO A 381 20.57 -9.89 4.90
C PRO A 381 21.53 -10.93 5.48
N ASP A 382 21.66 -12.07 4.79
CA ASP A 382 22.66 -13.08 5.13
C ASP A 382 24.06 -12.48 5.00
N GLY A 383 24.90 -12.77 6.00
CA GLY A 383 26.28 -12.25 6.03
C GLY A 383 26.37 -10.73 6.22
N PHE A 384 25.31 -10.03 6.64
CA PHE A 384 25.28 -8.56 6.72
C PHE A 384 26.50 -7.96 7.43
N ALA A 385 26.87 -8.49 8.61
CA ALA A 385 27.98 -7.95 9.39
C ALA A 385 29.33 -8.06 8.67
N GLY A 386 29.52 -9.10 7.85
CA GLY A 386 30.73 -9.26 7.03
C GLY A 386 30.73 -8.31 5.84
N ALA A 387 29.66 -8.32 5.06
CA ALA A 387 29.57 -7.51 3.83
C ALA A 387 29.49 -6.00 4.09
N ALA A 388 28.86 -5.57 5.18
CA ALA A 388 28.81 -4.16 5.56
C ALA A 388 30.15 -3.65 6.10
N GLY A 389 31.10 -4.52 6.47
CA GLY A 389 32.44 -4.12 6.95
C GLY A 389 32.42 -3.23 8.21
N LEU A 390 31.29 -3.13 8.90
CA LEU A 390 31.09 -2.25 10.05
C LEU A 390 30.68 -3.06 11.28
N PRO A 391 31.10 -2.66 12.49
CA PRO A 391 30.72 -3.31 13.75
C PRO A 391 29.28 -2.95 14.17
N LEU A 392 28.37 -2.82 13.21
CA LEU A 392 26.97 -2.48 13.41
C LEU A 392 26.09 -3.70 13.12
N THR A 393 25.07 -3.91 13.94
CA THR A 393 24.01 -4.84 13.57
C THR A 393 23.14 -4.22 12.47
N TYR A 394 22.41 -5.05 11.73
CA TYR A 394 21.49 -4.57 10.70
C TYR A 394 20.45 -3.56 11.24
N ALA A 395 19.94 -3.82 12.45
CA ALA A 395 19.01 -2.92 13.13
C ALA A 395 19.64 -1.55 13.48
N GLN A 396 20.91 -1.54 13.89
CA GLN A 396 21.65 -0.30 14.16
C GLN A 396 21.91 0.47 12.86
N ALA A 397 22.32 -0.21 11.80
CA ALA A 397 22.50 0.40 10.49
C ALA A 397 21.21 1.07 10.00
N LYS A 398 20.04 0.40 10.11
CA LYS A 398 18.73 0.98 9.77
C LYS A 398 18.42 2.25 10.58
N ALA A 399 18.60 2.19 11.90
CA ALA A 399 18.34 3.33 12.77
C ALA A 399 19.21 4.55 12.45
N SER A 400 20.48 4.31 12.11
CA SER A 400 21.43 5.35 11.73
C SER A 400 21.17 5.93 10.34
N GLU A 401 20.87 5.08 9.36
CA GLU A 401 20.44 5.52 8.02
C GLU A 401 19.19 6.40 8.09
N LEU A 402 18.18 5.96 8.86
CA LEU A 402 16.96 6.74 9.03
C LEU A 402 17.24 8.09 9.72
N GLY A 403 18.09 8.10 10.76
CA GLY A 403 18.48 9.33 11.45
C GLY A 403 19.14 10.33 10.51
N ASN A 404 20.10 9.87 9.71
CA ASN A 404 20.78 10.68 8.71
C ASN A 404 19.80 11.23 7.66
N ALA A 405 18.93 10.37 7.11
CA ALA A 405 17.95 10.78 6.10
C ALA A 405 16.97 11.82 6.64
N VAL A 406 16.45 11.65 7.87
CA VAL A 406 15.57 12.63 8.51
C VAL A 406 16.29 13.95 8.79
N SER A 407 17.54 13.91 9.23
CA SER A 407 18.35 15.12 9.45
C SER A 407 18.63 15.87 8.15
N ASP A 408 18.88 15.16 7.06
CA ASP A 408 19.09 15.78 5.75
C ASP A 408 17.78 16.38 5.20
N LEU A 409 16.65 15.67 5.32
CA LEU A 409 15.31 16.19 4.98
C LEU A 409 14.97 17.49 5.72
N ARG A 410 15.17 17.51 7.04
CA ARG A 410 14.94 18.71 7.86
C ARG A 410 15.77 19.90 7.38
N ARG A 411 16.99 19.63 6.90
CA ARG A 411 17.89 20.68 6.41
C ARG A 411 17.48 21.19 5.04
N THR A 412 17.14 20.30 4.11
CA THR A 412 16.79 20.67 2.73
C THR A 412 15.43 21.34 2.61
N ARG A 413 14.57 21.17 3.61
CA ARG A 413 13.19 21.67 3.61
C ARG A 413 12.94 22.86 4.52
N ALA A 414 13.92 23.26 5.32
CA ALA A 414 13.82 24.48 6.11
C ALA A 414 14.02 25.68 5.17
N ASP A 415 13.06 26.59 5.11
CA ASP A 415 13.17 27.83 4.31
C ASP A 415 14.13 28.84 4.98
N GLY A 416 14.51 28.58 6.24
CA GLY A 416 15.47 29.39 6.98
C GLY A 416 16.20 28.60 8.08
N PRO A 417 17.29 29.16 8.62
CA PRO A 417 18.13 28.49 9.63
C PRO A 417 17.40 28.17 10.95
N ASP A 418 16.31 28.88 11.24
CA ASP A 418 15.51 28.72 12.46
C ASP A 418 14.21 27.92 12.23
N GLU A 419 13.89 27.57 10.98
CA GLU A 419 12.71 26.78 10.69
C GLU A 419 12.97 25.30 10.98
N VAL A 420 12.13 24.73 11.86
CA VAL A 420 12.17 23.31 12.17
C VAL A 420 11.02 22.62 11.46
N VAL A 421 11.33 21.97 10.34
CA VAL A 421 10.39 21.08 9.66
C VAL A 421 10.10 19.89 10.55
N ASN A 422 8.82 19.71 10.87
CA ASN A 422 8.40 18.60 11.70
C ASN A 422 8.17 17.36 10.82
N VAL A 423 9.17 16.48 10.76
CA VAL A 423 9.10 15.22 10.04
C VAL A 423 8.37 14.17 10.89
N ARG A 424 7.31 13.58 10.31
CA ARG A 424 6.56 12.46 10.87
C ARG A 424 6.71 11.24 9.98
N LEU A 425 6.99 10.09 10.59
CA LEU A 425 7.30 8.87 9.86
C LEU A 425 6.09 7.94 9.84
N TRP A 426 5.74 7.45 8.67
CA TRP A 426 4.83 6.33 8.52
C TRP A 426 5.65 5.07 8.25
N ILE A 427 5.64 4.13 9.19
CA ILE A 427 6.38 2.86 9.11
C ILE A 427 5.36 1.75 9.22
N ASP A 428 5.22 0.91 8.19
CA ASP A 428 4.27 -0.21 8.11
C ASP A 428 4.14 -0.98 9.44
N LYS A 429 5.26 -1.41 9.99
CA LYS A 429 5.38 -2.22 11.20
C LYS A 429 4.83 -1.52 12.45
N ALA A 430 4.91 -0.19 12.50
CA ALA A 430 4.47 0.60 13.65
C ALA A 430 3.10 1.26 13.44
N CYS A 431 2.73 1.54 12.20
CA CYS A 431 1.51 2.26 11.87
C CYS A 431 0.34 1.33 11.53
N VAL A 432 0.60 0.05 11.27
CA VAL A 432 -0.41 -0.98 10.97
C VAL A 432 -0.48 -2.01 12.09
N ALA A 433 -1.69 -2.26 12.59
CA ALA A 433 -1.92 -3.36 13.52
C ALA A 433 -1.64 -4.69 12.81
N GLN A 434 -0.62 -5.42 13.29
CA GLN A 434 -0.23 -6.70 12.71
C GLN A 434 -1.23 -7.82 13.05
N GLU A 435 -1.97 -7.66 14.14
CA GLU A 435 -3.00 -8.58 14.62
C GLU A 435 -4.26 -7.83 15.09
N PRO A 436 -5.47 -8.40 14.91
CA PRO A 436 -5.78 -9.63 14.19
C PRO A 436 -5.71 -9.48 12.66
N ALA A 437 -5.48 -10.58 11.93
CA ALA A 437 -5.34 -10.63 10.47
C ALA A 437 -6.41 -9.86 9.67
N ALA A 438 -7.67 -9.84 10.13
CA ALA A 438 -8.74 -9.09 9.48
C ALA A 438 -8.46 -7.58 9.41
N LYS A 439 -7.92 -6.98 10.49
CA LYS A 439 -7.53 -5.57 10.49
C LYS A 439 -6.33 -5.34 9.59
N ARG A 440 -5.35 -6.25 9.62
CA ARG A 440 -4.17 -6.20 8.75
C ARG A 440 -4.61 -6.13 7.28
N ASN A 441 -5.52 -6.99 6.83
CA ASN A 441 -5.99 -7.00 5.44
C ASN A 441 -6.68 -5.68 5.04
N VAL A 442 -7.46 -5.08 5.94
CA VAL A 442 -8.03 -3.74 5.71
C VAL A 442 -6.91 -2.71 5.52
N TYR A 443 -5.89 -2.68 6.38
CA TYR A 443 -4.76 -1.75 6.21
C TYR A 443 -3.95 -1.99 4.93
N LEU A 444 -3.73 -3.25 4.56
CA LEU A 444 -3.04 -3.62 3.32
C LEU A 444 -3.81 -3.09 2.09
N SER A 445 -5.14 -3.03 2.14
CA SER A 445 -5.94 -2.44 1.06
C SER A 445 -5.72 -0.94 0.87
N TYR A 446 -5.23 -0.24 1.90
CA TYR A 446 -4.95 1.21 1.90
C TYR A 446 -3.46 1.56 1.78
N ILE A 447 -2.56 0.57 1.66
CA ILE A 447 -1.11 0.83 1.62
C ILE A 447 -0.72 1.78 0.48
N GLN A 448 -1.34 1.61 -0.69
CA GLN A 448 -1.14 2.50 -1.82
C GLN A 448 -1.59 3.92 -1.48
N ASP A 449 -2.73 4.09 -0.82
CA ASP A 449 -3.20 5.41 -0.39
C ASP A 449 -2.22 6.06 0.59
N PHE A 450 -1.64 5.31 1.53
CA PHE A 450 -0.62 5.86 2.45
C PHE A 450 0.65 6.31 1.73
N ILE A 451 1.11 5.54 0.74
CA ILE A 451 2.25 5.92 -0.12
C ILE A 451 1.92 7.22 -0.88
N LEU A 452 0.73 7.31 -1.48
CA LEU A 452 0.30 8.46 -2.27
C LEU A 452 0.11 9.74 -1.42
N LEU A 453 -0.39 9.57 -0.20
CA LEU A 453 -0.63 10.65 0.76
C LEU A 453 0.63 11.16 1.43
N SER A 454 1.73 10.42 1.36
CA SER A 454 3.01 10.86 1.91
C SER A 454 3.62 11.97 1.03
N ASP A 455 4.28 12.93 1.67
CA ASP A 455 4.97 14.02 0.99
C ASP A 455 6.25 13.49 0.36
N GLU A 456 6.98 12.67 1.10
CA GLU A 456 8.27 12.08 0.72
C GLU A 456 8.34 10.60 1.12
N MET A 457 9.34 9.90 0.61
CA MET A 457 9.62 8.52 0.99
C MET A 457 11.11 8.33 1.28
N ILE A 458 11.42 7.59 2.34
CA ILE A 458 12.76 7.08 2.64
C ILE A 458 12.74 5.57 2.41
N ALA A 459 13.63 5.08 1.56
CA ALA A 459 13.90 3.66 1.39
C ALA A 459 15.16 3.28 2.16
N LEU A 460 15.00 2.53 3.27
CA LEU A 460 16.12 1.89 3.98
C LEU A 460 16.52 0.65 3.18
N LEU A 461 17.56 0.79 2.35
CA LEU A 461 17.78 -0.08 1.20
C LEU A 461 19.00 -0.98 1.40
N PRO A 462 18.88 -2.17 2.04
CA PRO A 462 19.90 -3.21 1.93
C PRO A 462 19.88 -3.87 0.54
N TRP A 463 20.88 -4.70 0.22
CA TRP A 463 20.91 -5.43 -1.06
C TRP A 463 19.73 -6.41 -1.22
N THR A 464 19.14 -6.94 -0.13
CA THR A 464 17.95 -7.81 -0.20
C THR A 464 16.62 -7.06 -0.34
N TYR A 465 16.65 -5.72 -0.44
CA TYR A 465 15.42 -4.92 -0.54
C TYR A 465 14.57 -5.32 -1.76
N PHE A 466 15.20 -5.45 -2.92
CA PHE A 466 14.51 -5.82 -4.17
C PHE A 466 14.20 -7.31 -4.28
N GLU A 467 14.61 -8.13 -3.32
CA GLU A 467 14.19 -9.52 -3.23
C GLU A 467 12.77 -9.64 -2.65
N ARG A 468 12.18 -8.57 -2.10
CA ARG A 468 10.83 -8.60 -1.50
C ARG A 468 9.81 -7.87 -2.35
N ILE A 469 8.72 -8.55 -2.70
CA ILE A 469 7.67 -7.98 -3.57
C ILE A 469 7.00 -6.74 -2.97
N TRP A 470 6.80 -6.70 -1.66
CA TRP A 470 6.28 -5.52 -0.95
C TRP A 470 7.18 -4.29 -1.14
N CYS A 471 8.49 -4.43 -0.92
CA CYS A 471 9.44 -3.33 -1.04
C CYS A 471 9.54 -2.82 -2.50
N MET A 472 9.49 -3.73 -3.48
CA MET A 472 9.42 -3.36 -4.89
C MET A 472 8.14 -2.60 -5.23
N PHE A 473 7.01 -3.08 -4.73
CA PHE A 473 5.71 -2.46 -4.95
C PHE A 473 5.66 -1.03 -4.38
N GLU A 474 6.08 -0.86 -3.12
CA GLU A 474 6.13 0.45 -2.45
C GLU A 474 7.00 1.45 -3.22
N TRP A 475 8.20 1.02 -3.61
CA TRP A 475 9.14 1.80 -4.41
C TRP A 475 8.53 2.27 -5.73
N ALA A 476 8.00 1.32 -6.51
CA ALA A 476 7.47 1.60 -7.83
C ALA A 476 6.19 2.44 -7.76
N CYS A 477 5.29 2.17 -6.81
CA CYS A 477 4.07 2.96 -6.62
C CYS A 477 4.36 4.41 -6.21
N PHE A 478 5.34 4.64 -5.34
CA PHE A 478 5.74 5.99 -4.97
C PHE A 478 6.26 6.78 -6.19
N LEU A 479 7.15 6.18 -6.99
CA LEU A 479 7.72 6.83 -8.19
C LEU A 479 6.72 6.94 -9.35
N ALA A 480 5.74 6.02 -9.42
CA ALA A 480 4.61 6.15 -10.34
C ALA A 480 3.71 7.35 -9.98
N ALA A 481 3.71 7.80 -8.73
CA ALA A 481 2.87 8.91 -8.29
C ALA A 481 3.62 10.25 -8.13
N LYS A 482 4.88 10.20 -7.71
CA LYS A 482 5.69 11.36 -7.33
C LYS A 482 6.91 11.48 -8.24
N GLN A 483 7.59 12.62 -8.17
CA GLN A 483 8.87 12.79 -8.85
C GLN A 483 9.98 12.05 -8.09
N PRO A 484 11.01 11.53 -8.78
CA PRO A 484 12.10 10.79 -8.15
C PRO A 484 12.85 11.58 -7.06
N ARG A 485 12.86 12.92 -7.13
CA ARG A 485 13.51 13.77 -6.12
C ARG A 485 12.91 13.67 -4.71
N TYR A 486 11.66 13.22 -4.58
CA TYR A 486 10.98 13.02 -3.29
C TYR A 486 11.25 11.65 -2.66
N LEU A 487 12.03 10.80 -3.32
CA LEU A 487 12.49 9.53 -2.78
C LEU A 487 13.95 9.65 -2.33
N HIS A 488 14.20 9.30 -1.07
CA HIS A 488 15.53 9.29 -0.45
C HIS A 488 15.98 7.85 -0.23
N VAL A 489 17.09 7.47 -0.87
CA VAL A 489 17.68 6.15 -0.68
C VAL A 489 18.72 6.23 0.44
N ALA A 490 18.44 5.55 1.54
CA ALA A 490 19.29 5.53 2.73
C ALA A 490 19.98 4.15 2.83
N CYS A 491 21.22 4.10 2.33
CA CYS A 491 22.04 2.90 2.27
C CYS A 491 23.52 3.17 2.55
N GLU A 492 23.92 4.31 3.12
CA GLU A 492 25.34 4.67 3.28
C GLU A 492 26.16 3.67 4.10
N PHE A 493 25.60 3.15 5.19
CA PHE A 493 26.20 2.10 6.02
C PHE A 493 25.99 0.68 5.45
N MET A 494 25.17 0.53 4.41
CA MET A 494 24.81 -0.77 3.82
C MET A 494 25.38 -0.97 2.41
N LEU A 495 25.90 0.09 1.79
CA LEU A 495 26.49 0.10 0.46
C LEU A 495 27.98 0.39 0.60
N THR A 496 28.73 -0.70 0.69
CA THR A 496 30.19 -0.75 0.74
C THR A 496 30.73 -1.30 -0.57
N HIS A 497 32.05 -1.26 -0.73
CA HIS A 497 32.72 -1.90 -1.86
C HIS A 497 32.35 -3.40 -1.93
N ASP A 498 32.34 -4.08 -0.77
CA ASP A 498 32.09 -5.52 -0.71
C ASP A 498 30.62 -5.90 -0.94
N SER A 499 29.67 -5.02 -0.59
CA SER A 499 28.24 -5.26 -0.79
C SER A 499 27.71 -4.74 -2.12
N ALA A 500 28.41 -3.83 -2.82
CA ALA A 500 27.97 -3.30 -4.12
C ALA A 500 27.63 -4.39 -5.16
N PRO A 501 28.42 -5.47 -5.33
CA PRO A 501 28.06 -6.57 -6.22
C PRO A 501 26.72 -7.24 -5.87
N MET A 502 26.36 -7.26 -4.58
CA MET A 502 25.09 -7.83 -4.11
C MET A 502 23.90 -6.96 -4.54
N TYR A 503 24.03 -5.63 -4.50
CA TYR A 503 23.00 -4.72 -5.05
C TYR A 503 22.84 -4.90 -6.56
N VAL A 504 23.95 -4.99 -7.29
CA VAL A 504 23.93 -5.21 -8.74
C VAL A 504 23.15 -6.48 -9.07
N ARG A 505 23.47 -7.57 -8.38
CA ARG A 505 22.77 -8.85 -8.54
C ARG A 505 21.28 -8.72 -8.20
N ALA A 506 20.94 -8.15 -7.06
CA ALA A 506 19.55 -8.01 -6.62
C ALA A 506 18.70 -7.19 -7.61
N ILE A 507 19.27 -6.14 -8.21
CA ILE A 507 18.58 -5.33 -9.23
C ILE A 507 18.50 -6.07 -10.56
N ARG A 508 19.58 -6.69 -11.01
CA ARG A 508 19.63 -7.49 -12.25
C ARG A 508 18.56 -8.59 -12.23
N ASP A 509 18.53 -9.34 -11.14
CA ASP A 509 17.70 -10.53 -10.95
C ASP A 509 16.29 -10.21 -10.42
N LEU A 510 15.96 -8.91 -10.25
CA LEU A 510 14.65 -8.46 -9.78
C LEU A 510 13.54 -9.08 -10.64
N SER A 511 12.64 -9.81 -9.98
CA SER A 511 11.52 -10.52 -10.60
C SER A 511 10.34 -10.60 -9.63
N VAL A 512 9.14 -10.22 -10.08
CA VAL A 512 7.89 -10.33 -9.33
C VAL A 512 7.53 -11.79 -9.06
N GLU A 513 7.83 -12.70 -9.99
CA GLU A 513 7.60 -14.13 -9.85
C GLU A 513 8.46 -14.72 -8.72
N HIS A 514 9.76 -14.41 -8.73
CA HIS A 514 10.74 -15.00 -7.82
C HIS A 514 10.92 -14.24 -6.50
N ALA A 515 10.42 -13.01 -6.40
CA ALA A 515 10.57 -12.22 -5.18
C ALA A 515 9.92 -12.88 -3.97
N HIS A 516 10.60 -12.85 -2.85
CA HIS A 516 10.13 -13.35 -1.57
C HIS A 516 8.89 -12.58 -1.08
N CYS A 517 7.91 -13.34 -0.58
CA CYS A 517 6.68 -12.81 0.01
C CYS A 517 6.41 -13.56 1.31
N THR A 518 6.53 -12.85 2.45
CA THR A 518 6.41 -13.48 3.78
C THR A 518 5.06 -14.16 3.98
N VAL A 519 3.99 -13.58 3.42
CA VAL A 519 2.66 -14.18 3.38
C VAL A 519 2.34 -14.48 1.91
N ALA A 520 2.22 -15.76 1.54
CA ALA A 520 2.04 -16.16 0.15
C ALA A 520 0.79 -15.53 -0.51
N ALA A 521 -0.30 -15.39 0.26
CA ALA A 521 -1.54 -14.76 -0.21
C ALA A 521 -1.37 -13.29 -0.64
N ASP A 522 -0.46 -12.54 -0.01
CA ASP A 522 -0.18 -11.14 -0.37
C ASP A 522 0.34 -11.01 -1.80
N ARG A 523 1.02 -12.04 -2.34
CA ARG A 523 1.52 -12.01 -3.72
C ARG A 523 0.38 -11.80 -4.71
N LEU A 524 -0.75 -12.49 -4.53
CA LEU A 524 -1.90 -12.36 -5.43
C LEU A 524 -2.46 -10.94 -5.41
N ILE A 525 -2.54 -10.34 -4.22
CA ILE A 525 -2.99 -8.96 -4.03
C ILE A 525 -2.03 -8.00 -4.74
N LEU A 526 -0.73 -8.12 -4.49
CA LEU A 526 0.29 -7.25 -5.08
C LEU A 526 0.36 -7.36 -6.59
N VAL A 527 0.30 -8.58 -7.14
CA VAL A 527 0.27 -8.80 -8.60
C VAL A 527 -0.97 -8.16 -9.22
N ALA A 528 -2.14 -8.29 -8.58
CA ALA A 528 -3.35 -7.61 -9.05
C ALA A 528 -3.19 -6.08 -9.03
N MET A 529 -2.60 -5.53 -7.96
CA MET A 529 -2.33 -4.10 -7.86
C MET A 529 -1.31 -3.63 -8.91
N ILE A 530 -0.25 -4.39 -9.16
CA ILE A 530 0.73 -4.15 -10.22
C ILE A 530 0.02 -4.08 -11.57
N ASN A 531 -0.79 -5.07 -11.91
CA ASN A 531 -1.54 -5.11 -13.17
C ASN A 531 -2.57 -3.97 -13.30
N SER A 532 -3.05 -3.42 -12.18
CA SER A 532 -3.96 -2.27 -12.20
C SER A 532 -3.27 -0.92 -12.40
N SER A 533 -1.98 -0.82 -12.07
CA SER A 533 -1.22 0.44 -12.05
C SER A 533 -0.13 0.51 -13.14
N PHE A 534 0.31 -0.63 -13.66
CA PHE A 534 1.38 -0.76 -14.65
C PHE A 534 0.87 -1.52 -15.86
N ARG A 535 1.47 -1.26 -17.04
CA ARG A 535 1.02 -1.87 -18.29
C ARG A 535 1.16 -3.39 -18.30
N SER A 536 2.15 -3.92 -17.61
CA SER A 536 2.40 -5.34 -17.41
C SER A 536 3.36 -5.55 -16.24
N VAL A 537 3.49 -6.79 -15.77
CA VAL A 537 4.51 -7.18 -14.79
C VAL A 537 5.93 -6.86 -15.29
N ALA A 538 6.22 -7.13 -16.57
CA ALA A 538 7.53 -6.82 -17.16
C ALA A 538 7.80 -5.31 -17.20
N ALA A 539 6.78 -4.49 -17.47
CA ALA A 539 6.91 -3.03 -17.41
C ALA A 539 7.16 -2.53 -15.98
N PHE A 540 6.50 -3.13 -14.98
CA PHE A 540 6.77 -2.86 -13.57
C PHE A 540 8.22 -3.22 -13.18
N GLU A 541 8.70 -4.40 -13.55
CA GLU A 541 10.07 -4.85 -13.24
C GLU A 541 11.10 -3.94 -13.91
N LEU A 542 10.91 -3.60 -15.19
CA LEU A 542 11.77 -2.65 -15.89
C LEU A 542 11.78 -1.30 -15.18
N PHE A 543 10.61 -0.77 -14.82
CA PHE A 543 10.49 0.49 -14.10
C PHE A 543 11.25 0.47 -12.76
N ALA A 544 11.08 -0.60 -11.97
CA ALA A 544 11.77 -0.78 -10.69
C ALA A 544 13.30 -0.88 -10.89
N LYS A 545 13.78 -1.68 -11.85
CA LYS A 545 15.21 -1.86 -12.13
C LYS A 545 15.88 -0.55 -12.52
N VAL A 546 15.32 0.16 -13.49
CA VAL A 546 15.95 1.39 -14.04
C VAL A 546 15.92 2.51 -13.01
N THR A 547 14.83 2.67 -12.26
CA THR A 547 14.75 3.67 -11.19
C THR A 547 15.69 3.35 -10.03
N ALA A 548 15.87 2.08 -9.66
CA ALA A 548 16.83 1.64 -8.66
C ALA A 548 18.27 2.04 -9.03
N VAL A 549 18.69 1.75 -10.26
CA VAL A 549 20.03 2.13 -10.76
C VAL A 549 20.24 3.64 -10.71
N ALA A 550 19.27 4.41 -11.22
CA ALA A 550 19.36 5.86 -11.24
C ALA A 550 19.47 6.48 -9.83
N LEU A 551 18.64 6.03 -8.90
CA LEU A 551 18.59 6.58 -7.54
C LEU A 551 19.75 6.13 -6.67
N LEU A 552 20.25 4.91 -6.85
CA LEU A 552 21.50 4.47 -6.23
C LEU A 552 22.71 5.25 -6.75
N ALA A 553 22.77 5.52 -8.07
CA ALA A 553 23.82 6.34 -8.63
C ALA A 553 23.82 7.78 -8.06
N ARG A 554 22.62 8.38 -7.88
CA ARG A 554 22.47 9.65 -7.17
C ARG A 554 23.01 9.57 -5.74
N THR A 555 22.67 8.52 -5.00
CA THR A 555 23.14 8.33 -3.63
C THR A 555 24.66 8.14 -3.57
N THR A 556 25.26 7.35 -4.48
CA THR A 556 26.72 7.21 -4.55
C THR A 556 27.39 8.51 -4.96
N ALA A 557 26.81 9.31 -5.85
CA ALA A 557 27.33 10.63 -6.18
C ALA A 557 27.32 11.57 -4.96
N LYS A 558 26.24 11.55 -4.15
CA LYS A 558 26.18 12.29 -2.87
C LYS A 558 27.25 11.81 -1.87
N GLN A 559 27.57 10.52 -1.86
CA GLN A 559 28.58 9.94 -0.98
C GLN A 559 30.02 10.16 -1.46
N ALA A 560 30.26 10.20 -2.78
CA ALA A 560 31.59 10.40 -3.35
C ALA A 560 32.24 11.67 -2.79
N GLY A 561 31.44 12.73 -2.55
CA GLY A 561 31.87 13.93 -1.84
C GLY A 561 32.62 13.68 -0.53
N ARG A 562 32.37 12.57 0.16
CA ARG A 562 32.93 12.23 1.48
C ARG A 562 34.16 11.33 1.41
N SER A 563 34.17 10.33 0.51
CA SER A 563 35.15 9.24 0.52
C SER A 563 36.07 9.20 -0.70
N GLY A 564 35.80 9.99 -1.74
CA GLY A 564 36.62 10.04 -2.95
C GLY A 564 36.58 8.78 -3.82
N VAL A 565 35.60 7.92 -3.63
CA VAL A 565 35.49 6.65 -4.38
C VAL A 565 34.66 6.85 -5.65
N ASP A 566 35.34 7.07 -6.77
CA ASP A 566 34.70 7.17 -8.09
C ASP A 566 34.29 5.79 -8.65
N GLU A 567 34.85 4.70 -8.13
CA GLU A 567 34.62 3.32 -8.60
C GLU A 567 33.15 2.89 -8.53
N PHE A 568 32.38 3.38 -7.56
CA PHE A 568 30.96 3.02 -7.43
C PHE A 568 30.09 3.53 -8.59
N ALA A 569 30.47 4.66 -9.21
CA ALA A 569 29.71 5.20 -10.33
C ALA A 569 29.74 4.25 -11.53
N GLN A 570 30.90 3.61 -11.77
CA GLN A 570 31.10 2.70 -12.87
C GLN A 570 30.22 1.45 -12.76
N THR A 571 30.03 0.93 -11.55
CA THR A 571 29.12 -0.19 -11.26
C THR A 571 27.70 0.04 -11.78
N TRP A 572 27.16 1.24 -11.58
CA TRP A 572 25.80 1.58 -12.04
C TRP A 572 25.73 1.83 -13.55
N VAL A 573 26.79 2.37 -14.14
CA VAL A 573 26.92 2.53 -15.59
C VAL A 573 26.89 1.16 -16.29
N GLU A 574 27.64 0.20 -15.79
CA GLU A 574 27.71 -1.16 -16.33
C GLU A 574 26.36 -1.86 -16.24
N LEU A 575 25.70 -1.77 -15.08
CA LEU A 575 24.37 -2.34 -14.91
C LEU A 575 23.34 -1.65 -15.83
N ALA A 576 23.41 -0.34 -16.04
CA ALA A 576 22.53 0.35 -17.00
C ALA A 576 22.75 -0.14 -18.45
N VAL A 577 24.00 -0.42 -18.85
CA VAL A 577 24.31 -1.02 -20.16
C VAL A 577 23.73 -2.43 -20.25
N GLU A 578 23.90 -3.24 -19.21
CA GLU A 578 23.38 -4.61 -19.15
C GLU A 578 21.85 -4.65 -19.27
N LEU A 579 21.16 -3.72 -18.60
CA LEU A 579 19.71 -3.52 -18.68
C LEU A 579 19.23 -2.89 -20.00
N LYS A 580 20.12 -2.73 -20.97
CA LYS A 580 19.86 -2.14 -22.29
C LYS A 580 19.30 -0.70 -22.20
N GLN A 581 19.82 0.09 -21.26
CA GLN A 581 19.47 1.49 -21.05
C GLN A 581 20.65 2.43 -21.41
N PRO A 582 21.01 2.55 -22.71
CA PRO A 582 22.19 3.31 -23.13
C PRO A 582 22.09 4.81 -22.80
N ARG A 583 20.88 5.38 -22.84
CA ARG A 583 20.64 6.79 -22.46
C ARG A 583 20.89 7.03 -20.97
N LEU A 584 20.42 6.13 -20.11
CA LEU A 584 20.73 6.19 -18.68
C LEU A 584 22.23 6.03 -18.46
N ALA A 585 22.88 5.04 -19.08
CA ALA A 585 24.31 4.84 -18.95
C ALA A 585 25.13 6.08 -19.39
N ALA A 586 24.71 6.77 -20.45
CA ALA A 586 25.33 8.03 -20.88
C ALA A 586 25.14 9.15 -19.85
N ALA A 587 23.93 9.34 -19.34
CA ALA A 587 23.63 10.31 -18.28
C ALA A 587 24.41 10.04 -16.99
N LEU A 588 24.58 8.76 -16.63
CA LEU A 588 25.40 8.32 -15.50
C LEU A 588 26.89 8.68 -15.68
N ARG A 589 27.45 8.50 -16.88
CA ARG A 589 28.83 8.89 -17.19
C ARG A 589 29.06 10.40 -17.17
N ALA A 590 28.01 11.20 -17.38
CA ALA A 590 28.09 12.65 -17.32
C ALA A 590 28.24 13.20 -15.88
N ALA A 591 28.19 12.33 -14.85
CA ALA A 591 28.42 12.74 -13.48
C ALA A 591 29.90 13.12 -13.25
N GLU A 592 30.18 14.40 -13.00
CA GLU A 592 31.54 14.91 -12.78
C GLU A 592 31.84 15.10 -11.29
N CYS A 593 31.66 14.05 -10.47
CA CYS A 593 31.75 14.14 -9.00
C CYS A 593 33.07 14.77 -8.51
N ALA A 594 34.21 14.41 -9.11
CA ALA A 594 35.51 15.00 -8.78
C ALA A 594 35.55 16.51 -9.05
N ARG A 595 35.01 16.95 -10.20
CA ARG A 595 34.96 18.36 -10.58
C ARG A 595 34.03 19.17 -9.68
N TRP A 596 32.83 18.67 -9.41
CA TRP A 596 31.88 19.33 -8.51
C TRP A 596 32.45 19.50 -7.10
N ARG A 597 33.22 18.53 -6.62
CA ARG A 597 33.92 18.62 -5.33
C ARG A 597 34.95 19.75 -5.35
N ALA A 598 35.81 19.81 -6.37
CA ALA A 598 36.80 20.87 -6.52
C ALA A 598 36.15 22.27 -6.55
N GLN A 599 35.12 22.45 -7.38
CA GLN A 599 34.36 23.71 -7.50
C GLN A 599 33.68 24.10 -6.19
N SER A 600 33.16 23.12 -5.45
CA SER A 600 32.51 23.38 -4.16
C SER A 600 33.50 23.82 -3.08
N HIS A 601 34.73 23.31 -3.11
CA HIS A 601 35.82 23.78 -2.24
C HIS A 601 36.26 25.20 -2.59
N GLU A 602 36.36 25.52 -3.88
CA GLU A 602 36.66 26.88 -4.36
C GLU A 602 35.58 27.87 -3.92
N HIS A 603 34.29 27.53 -4.14
CA HIS A 603 33.17 28.33 -3.66
C HIS A 603 33.19 28.51 -2.14
N ALA A 604 33.36 27.45 -1.35
CA ALA A 604 33.40 27.62 0.10
C ALA A 604 34.57 28.48 0.61
N SER A 605 35.66 28.54 -0.17
CA SER A 605 36.82 29.38 0.14
C SER A 605 36.57 30.85 -0.17
N SER A 606 35.81 31.17 -1.22
CA SER A 606 35.50 32.56 -1.62
C SER A 606 34.50 33.27 -0.71
N TRP A 607 33.65 32.52 0.01
CA TRP A 607 32.67 33.07 0.95
C TRP A 607 33.26 33.54 2.29
N LEU A 608 34.54 33.30 2.56
CA LEU A 608 35.19 33.77 3.78
C LEU A 608 35.62 35.22 3.60
N PRO A 609 35.14 36.16 4.44
CA PRO A 609 35.62 37.53 4.41
C PRO A 609 37.14 37.56 4.57
N GLU A 610 37.84 38.30 3.71
CA GLU A 610 39.29 38.50 3.74
C GLU A 610 39.82 38.90 5.14
N SER A 611 38.97 39.55 5.93
CA SER A 611 39.22 39.95 7.32
C SER A 611 39.46 38.78 8.28
N THR A 612 38.86 37.61 8.03
CA THR A 612 39.07 36.38 8.80
C THR A 612 40.47 35.79 8.55
N PHE A 613 41.01 35.98 7.33
CA PHE A 613 42.36 35.53 6.96
C PHE A 613 43.45 36.47 7.49
N ARG A 614 43.22 37.80 7.49
CA ARG A 614 44.18 38.78 8.04
C ARG A 614 44.47 38.54 9.53
N ARG A 615 43.49 38.11 10.32
CA ARG A 615 43.67 37.82 11.76
C ARG A 615 44.51 36.57 12.06
N ARG A 616 44.64 35.63 11.11
CA ARG A 616 45.55 34.48 11.24
C ARG A 616 46.99 34.83 10.86
N ARG A 617 47.21 35.75 9.90
CA ARG A 617 48.57 36.20 9.56
C ARG A 617 49.21 37.07 10.65
N SER A 618 48.43 37.75 11.49
CA SER A 618 48.97 38.60 12.58
C SER A 618 49.30 37.85 13.89
N VAL A 619 49.07 36.54 13.97
CA VAL A 619 49.30 35.73 15.21
C VAL A 619 50.34 34.62 14.99
N VAL A 620 50.93 34.50 13.80
CA VAL A 620 52.12 33.68 13.62
C VAL A 620 53.33 34.50 14.07
N ALA A 621 53.70 34.32 15.34
CA ALA A 621 55.00 34.73 15.86
C ALA A 621 56.13 34.07 15.04
N GLU A 622 57.25 34.77 14.96
CA GLU A 622 58.50 34.38 14.28
C GLU A 622 58.84 32.89 14.47
N PRO A 623 59.35 32.21 13.43
CA PRO A 623 59.79 30.83 13.57
C PRO A 623 61.01 30.76 14.50
N ALA A 624 60.87 30.03 15.60
CA ALA A 624 61.99 29.60 16.42
C ALA A 624 62.96 28.73 15.59
N ALA A 625 64.26 28.90 15.86
CA ALA A 625 65.39 28.33 15.15
C ALA A 625 65.28 26.81 14.84
N PRO A 626 65.91 26.34 13.74
CA PRO A 626 65.86 24.94 13.34
C PRO A 626 66.59 24.04 14.34
N VAL A 627 65.88 23.05 14.87
CA VAL A 627 66.45 21.92 15.61
C VAL A 627 67.07 20.95 14.60
N ALA A 628 68.32 20.58 14.85
CA ALA A 628 69.13 19.70 13.99
C ALA A 628 68.49 18.30 13.79
N PRO A 629 68.67 17.67 12.62
CA PRO A 629 68.12 16.36 12.34
C PRO A 629 68.92 15.26 13.05
N VAL A 630 68.21 14.41 13.79
CA VAL A 630 68.72 13.14 14.32
C VAL A 630 68.75 12.13 13.17
N ALA A 631 69.95 11.66 12.83
CA ALA A 631 70.16 10.58 11.89
C ALA A 631 69.67 9.25 12.48
N LEU A 632 68.77 8.56 11.78
CA LEU A 632 68.44 7.17 12.02
C LEU A 632 68.90 6.32 10.82
N ALA A 633 69.65 5.29 11.16
CA ALA A 633 70.43 4.45 10.28
C ALA A 633 69.56 3.62 9.31
N SER A 634 70.11 3.47 8.10
CA SER A 634 69.73 2.54 7.06
C SER A 634 69.92 1.08 7.50
N SER A 635 68.92 0.24 7.27
CA SER A 635 69.07 -1.21 7.21
C SER A 635 68.66 -1.67 5.81
N ASP A 636 69.66 -2.04 5.02
CA ASP A 636 69.52 -2.75 3.77
C ASP A 636 69.25 -4.26 4.00
N ALA A 637 68.77 -4.86 2.92
CA ALA A 637 68.84 -6.28 2.52
C ALA A 637 67.77 -7.24 3.03
N LEU A 638 66.94 -7.75 2.10
CA LEU A 638 67.09 -9.09 1.48
C LEU A 638 65.98 -9.35 0.42
N PRO A 639 66.07 -10.40 -0.43
CA PRO A 639 65.90 -10.28 -1.88
C PRO A 639 64.75 -11.13 -2.45
N GLY A 640 64.58 -11.09 -3.78
CA GLY A 640 64.16 -12.26 -4.55
C GLY A 640 62.95 -12.06 -5.44
N ALA A 641 63.18 -11.50 -6.62
CA ALA A 641 62.28 -11.63 -7.75
C ALA A 641 62.38 -13.07 -8.31
N ALA A 642 61.24 -13.73 -8.49
CA ALA A 642 61.12 -14.91 -9.34
C ALA A 642 60.05 -14.61 -10.41
N SER A 643 60.53 -14.41 -11.63
CA SER A 643 59.75 -14.40 -12.85
C SER A 643 59.35 -15.83 -13.22
N VAL A 644 58.07 -16.08 -13.43
CA VAL A 644 57.60 -17.22 -14.23
C VAL A 644 56.67 -16.68 -15.28
N ASP A 645 57.06 -16.92 -16.51
CA ASP A 645 56.35 -16.57 -17.73
C ASP A 645 56.01 -17.88 -18.47
N VAL A 646 55.04 -17.76 -19.37
CA VAL A 646 54.62 -18.73 -20.40
C VAL A 646 53.59 -19.81 -20.01
N GLY A 647 52.43 -19.74 -20.67
CA GLY A 647 51.50 -20.86 -20.80
C GLY A 647 50.21 -20.52 -21.56
N ALA A 648 50.31 -20.19 -22.85
CA ALA A 648 49.17 -20.01 -23.74
C ALA A 648 48.64 -21.35 -24.30
N ALA A 649 47.34 -21.61 -24.15
CA ALA A 649 46.45 -22.45 -24.97
C ALA A 649 45.04 -22.28 -24.37
N GLY A 650 43.94 -22.00 -25.06
CA GLY A 650 43.50 -22.47 -26.37
C GLY A 650 42.20 -23.28 -26.17
N ALA A 651 41.09 -22.80 -26.75
CA ALA A 651 39.78 -23.46 -26.96
C ALA A 651 38.65 -23.29 -25.92
N GLN A 652 37.58 -22.63 -26.37
CA GLN A 652 36.16 -22.85 -26.03
C GLN A 652 35.51 -23.67 -27.19
N PRO A 653 34.23 -24.09 -27.14
CA PRO A 653 33.36 -24.46 -26.00
C PRO A 653 32.60 -25.80 -26.26
N ALA A 654 32.01 -26.42 -25.22
CA ALA A 654 30.91 -27.37 -25.42
C ALA A 654 29.93 -27.41 -24.26
N ALA A 655 28.66 -27.43 -24.68
CA ALA A 655 27.41 -27.33 -23.96
C ALA A 655 26.99 -28.59 -23.16
N HIS A 656 26.13 -28.34 -22.16
CA HIS A 656 25.03 -29.19 -21.66
C HIS A 656 25.33 -30.64 -21.20
N ALA A 657 25.14 -30.90 -19.89
CA ALA A 657 23.98 -31.64 -19.35
C ALA A 657 24.28 -32.36 -18.01
N ARG A 658 23.23 -32.40 -17.16
CA ARG A 658 22.97 -33.34 -16.03
C ARG A 658 23.71 -33.11 -14.71
N ILE A 659 22.99 -32.56 -13.73
CA ILE A 659 23.12 -32.95 -12.32
C ILE A 659 21.72 -33.31 -11.83
N ALA A 660 21.45 -34.61 -11.78
CA ALA A 660 20.50 -35.24 -10.87
C ALA A 660 21.31 -36.27 -10.07
N ASP A 661 20.94 -36.43 -8.81
CA ASP A 661 21.39 -37.44 -7.85
C ASP A 661 22.78 -37.30 -7.22
N ALA A 662 22.78 -36.81 -5.97
CA ALA A 662 23.59 -37.38 -4.88
C ALA A 662 23.09 -36.84 -3.51
N HIS A 663 22.03 -37.45 -2.99
CA HIS A 663 21.82 -37.52 -1.55
C HIS A 663 22.65 -38.68 -0.98
N ALA A 664 23.09 -38.52 0.28
CA ALA A 664 23.76 -39.48 1.15
C ALA A 664 25.29 -39.53 1.03
N LEU A 665 25.97 -38.80 1.94
CA LEU A 665 27.06 -39.32 2.76
C LEU A 665 27.18 -38.45 4.03
N GLY A 666 27.36 -39.13 5.17
CA GLY A 666 27.11 -38.61 6.51
C GLY A 666 28.03 -37.48 6.97
N THR A 667 27.46 -36.57 7.75
CA THR A 667 28.17 -35.51 8.46
C THR A 667 28.75 -36.04 9.76
N ALA A 668 30.08 -36.13 9.82
CA ALA A 668 30.83 -36.12 11.09
C ALA A 668 30.81 -34.70 11.69
N PRO A 669 30.83 -34.53 13.02
CA PRO A 669 30.77 -33.22 13.64
C PRO A 669 32.12 -32.50 13.50
N ILE A 670 32.13 -31.39 12.77
CA ILE A 670 33.24 -30.44 12.76
C ILE A 670 33.20 -29.67 14.08
N SER A 671 34.24 -29.83 14.89
CA SER A 671 34.52 -29.01 16.06
C SER A 671 34.75 -27.58 15.60
N VAL A 672 33.80 -26.69 15.89
CA VAL A 672 33.93 -25.26 15.63
C VAL A 672 34.85 -24.67 16.68
N ALA A 673 35.98 -24.14 16.21
CA ALA A 673 36.94 -23.39 16.99
C ALA A 673 36.29 -22.17 17.68
N SER A 674 36.80 -21.87 18.86
CA SER A 674 36.45 -20.78 19.78
C SER A 674 35.95 -19.49 19.12
N THR A 675 34.75 -19.06 19.52
CA THR A 675 34.22 -17.71 19.30
C THR A 675 35.17 -16.64 19.86
N PRO A 676 35.34 -15.49 19.19
CA PRO A 676 36.13 -14.38 19.75
C PRO A 676 35.47 -13.84 21.02
N GLU A 677 36.30 -13.60 22.04
CA GLU A 677 35.85 -13.11 23.34
C GLU A 677 35.04 -11.82 23.21
N THR A 678 33.77 -11.85 23.63
CA THR A 678 32.94 -10.64 23.80
C THR A 678 33.69 -9.60 24.64
N PRO A 679 33.82 -8.34 24.17
CA PRO A 679 34.51 -7.29 24.92
C PRO A 679 33.96 -7.12 26.34
N HIS A 680 34.84 -6.92 27.33
CA HIS A 680 34.50 -6.82 28.76
C HIS A 680 33.41 -5.77 29.07
N TRP A 681 33.38 -4.66 28.32
CA TRP A 681 32.34 -3.63 28.45
C TRP A 681 30.95 -4.15 28.06
N TRP A 682 30.87 -5.10 27.12
CA TRP A 682 29.64 -5.76 26.71
C TRP A 682 29.09 -6.63 27.85
N GLN A 683 29.92 -7.48 28.45
CA GLN A 683 29.49 -8.30 29.60
C GLN A 683 28.99 -7.44 30.77
N THR A 684 29.61 -6.28 30.98
CA THR A 684 29.22 -5.31 32.00
C THR A 684 27.83 -4.71 31.71
N LEU A 685 27.56 -4.33 30.45
CA LEU A 685 26.25 -3.83 30.00
C LEU A 685 25.15 -4.90 30.06
N ARG A 686 25.48 -6.15 29.73
CA ARG A 686 24.55 -7.29 29.80
C ARG A 686 24.13 -7.58 31.26
N ARG A 687 25.08 -7.52 32.20
CA ARG A 687 24.81 -7.63 33.65
C ARG A 687 23.98 -6.46 34.19
N ALA A 688 24.25 -5.24 33.72
CA ALA A 688 23.45 -4.07 34.09
C ALA A 688 21.99 -4.18 33.57
N ARG A 689 21.79 -4.68 32.33
CA ARG A 689 20.47 -4.93 31.75
C ARG A 689 19.69 -6.02 32.46
N ALA A 690 20.32 -7.14 32.82
CA ALA A 690 19.67 -8.21 33.59
C ALA A 690 19.10 -7.67 34.92
N ARG A 691 19.90 -6.88 35.66
CA ARG A 691 19.46 -6.24 36.91
C ARG A 691 18.31 -5.24 36.72
N THR A 692 18.21 -4.59 35.57
CA THR A 692 17.14 -3.61 35.28
C THR A 692 15.87 -4.29 34.77
N ARG A 693 16.01 -5.41 34.06
CA ARG A 693 14.91 -6.22 33.53
C ARG A 693 14.17 -6.97 34.64
N ASP A 694 14.91 -7.49 35.62
CA ASP A 694 14.35 -8.23 36.74
C ASP A 694 13.86 -7.31 37.89
N ALA A 695 14.05 -5.99 37.75
CA ALA A 695 13.56 -5.03 38.73
C ALA A 695 12.02 -4.91 38.68
N PRO A 696 11.34 -4.76 39.83
CA PRO A 696 9.90 -4.49 39.89
C PRO A 696 9.52 -3.22 39.09
N PRO A 697 8.30 -3.14 38.53
CA PRO A 697 7.87 -2.00 37.71
C PRO A 697 8.08 -0.63 38.36
N ASP A 698 7.88 -0.55 39.67
CA ASP A 698 8.02 0.71 40.42
C ASP A 698 9.48 1.13 40.61
N ALA A 699 10.41 0.16 40.72
CA ALA A 699 11.84 0.42 40.73
C ALA A 699 12.33 0.94 39.36
N ARG A 700 11.75 0.45 38.25
CA ARG A 700 12.06 0.96 36.90
C ARG A 700 11.54 2.39 36.71
N ARG A 701 10.32 2.68 37.17
CA ARG A 701 9.75 4.04 37.15
C ARG A 701 10.57 5.00 38.02
N ALA A 702 10.97 4.59 39.23
CA ALA A 702 11.83 5.37 40.11
C ALA A 702 13.22 5.63 39.51
N ALA A 703 13.84 4.63 38.87
CA ALA A 703 15.13 4.78 38.19
C ALA A 703 15.05 5.71 36.96
N ALA A 704 13.95 5.68 36.22
CA ALA A 704 13.70 6.63 35.11
C ALA A 704 13.49 8.06 35.63
N ALA A 705 12.67 8.22 36.67
CA ALA A 705 12.43 9.51 37.33
C ALA A 705 13.71 10.11 37.93
N ALA A 706 14.56 9.28 38.58
CA ALA A 706 15.85 9.72 39.12
C ALA A 706 16.85 10.15 38.03
N ARG A 707 16.81 9.50 36.86
CA ARG A 707 17.65 9.86 35.70
C ARG A 707 17.23 11.21 35.11
N ASN A 708 15.92 11.43 34.99
CA ASN A 708 15.36 12.70 34.53
C ASN A 708 15.60 13.82 35.54
N ALA A 709 15.49 13.52 36.85
CA ALA A 709 15.81 14.46 37.91
C ALA A 709 17.32 14.82 37.95
N ARG A 710 18.22 13.87 37.68
CA ARG A 710 19.67 14.16 37.54
C ARG A 710 19.99 15.01 36.32
N ARG A 711 19.30 14.80 35.19
CA ARG A 711 19.41 15.68 34.01
C ARG A 711 18.89 17.09 34.29
N ALA A 712 17.80 17.22 35.05
CA ALA A 712 17.22 18.50 35.42
C ALA A 712 18.02 19.25 36.51
N ARG A 713 18.82 18.55 37.31
CA ARG A 713 19.55 19.12 38.45
C ARG A 713 21.04 19.34 38.23
N ALA A 714 21.63 18.99 37.08
CA ALA A 714 23.06 19.19 36.85
C ALA A 714 23.40 20.70 36.71
N PRO A 715 23.98 21.36 37.73
CA PRO A 715 24.38 22.75 37.65
C PRO A 715 25.83 22.79 37.17
N GLY A 716 26.08 23.43 36.02
CA GLY A 716 27.40 23.88 35.56
C GLY A 716 28.61 23.07 36.04
N ALA A 717 28.76 21.82 35.60
CA ALA A 717 30.05 21.16 35.68
C ALA A 717 30.96 21.86 34.66
N ALA A 718 31.99 22.54 35.17
CA ALA A 718 33.03 23.18 34.37
C ALA A 718 33.53 22.20 33.31
N LEU A 719 33.11 22.44 32.07
CA LEU A 719 33.77 21.93 30.88
C LEU A 719 35.21 22.43 30.97
N ALA A 720 36.16 21.52 31.24
CA ALA A 720 37.51 21.67 30.73
C ALA A 720 37.36 22.16 29.27
N PRO A 721 38.05 23.22 28.85
CA PRO A 721 37.76 23.88 27.58
C PRO A 721 37.79 22.85 26.47
N ALA A 722 36.59 22.41 26.07
CA ALA A 722 36.41 21.59 24.90
C ALA A 722 37.09 22.39 23.81
N ARG A 723 38.15 21.82 23.23
CA ARG A 723 38.89 22.39 22.11
C ARG A 723 37.87 23.03 21.19
N ASN A 724 37.76 24.36 21.24
CA ASN A 724 36.93 25.15 20.35
C ASN A 724 37.58 24.98 18.99
N LYS A 725 37.28 23.85 18.31
CA LYS A 725 37.43 23.80 16.87
C LYS A 725 36.69 25.03 16.37
N PRO A 726 37.38 25.97 15.70
CA PRO A 726 36.81 27.27 15.44
C PRO A 726 35.49 27.07 14.70
N ARG A 727 34.41 27.72 15.14
CA ARG A 727 33.08 27.69 14.49
C ARG A 727 33.17 27.87 12.96
N VAL A 728 34.22 28.56 12.50
CA VAL A 728 34.62 28.74 11.11
C VAL A 728 34.88 27.42 10.37
N GLU A 729 35.57 26.43 10.96
CA GLU A 729 35.83 25.12 10.32
C GLU A 729 34.55 24.29 10.16
N LEU A 730 33.63 24.35 11.13
CA LEU A 730 32.32 23.70 11.03
C LEU A 730 31.43 24.36 9.98
N TRP A 731 31.50 25.69 9.86
CA TRP A 731 30.81 26.44 8.81
C TRP A 731 31.37 26.15 7.43
N GLN A 732 32.69 26.18 7.26
CA GLN A 732 33.35 25.83 5.99
C GLN A 732 33.01 24.41 5.54
N ARG A 733 33.04 23.44 6.47
CA ARG A 733 32.67 22.05 6.16
C ARG A 733 31.21 21.89 5.73
N ARG A 734 30.31 22.76 6.20
CA ARG A 734 28.90 22.77 5.80
C ARG A 734 28.72 23.41 4.43
N SER A 735 29.31 24.58 4.19
CA SER A 735 29.09 25.34 2.96
C SER A 735 29.54 24.63 1.68
N TRP A 736 30.71 23.97 1.69
CA TRP A 736 31.14 23.24 0.48
C TRP A 736 30.27 22.01 0.22
N ARG A 737 29.84 21.29 1.27
CA ARG A 737 29.02 20.09 1.12
C ARG A 737 27.64 20.44 0.57
N ASP A 738 27.03 21.51 1.06
CA ASP A 738 25.73 21.94 0.57
C ASP A 738 25.82 22.39 -0.91
N ALA A 739 26.90 23.09 -1.30
CA ALA A 739 27.16 23.41 -2.70
C ALA A 739 27.39 22.16 -3.58
N TYR A 740 28.12 21.16 -3.06
CA TYR A 740 28.35 19.89 -3.76
C TYR A 740 27.04 19.13 -4.00
N LEU A 741 26.19 19.02 -2.97
CA LEU A 741 24.90 18.35 -3.07
C LEU A 741 23.98 19.05 -4.09
N LEU A 742 24.05 20.37 -4.19
CA LEU A 742 23.31 21.13 -5.20
C LEU A 742 23.76 20.76 -6.62
N TYR A 743 25.06 20.55 -6.88
CA TYR A 743 25.53 20.09 -8.19
C TYR A 743 25.01 18.68 -8.51
N VAL A 744 25.05 17.77 -7.54
CA VAL A 744 24.53 16.40 -7.72
C VAL A 744 23.02 16.44 -8.02
N ASP A 745 22.26 17.23 -7.28
CA ASP A 745 20.81 17.33 -7.50
C ASP A 745 20.49 17.98 -8.86
N ARG A 746 21.22 19.02 -9.27
CA ARG A 746 21.06 19.63 -10.61
C ARG A 746 21.36 18.65 -11.75
N TRP A 747 22.45 17.89 -11.66
CA TRP A 747 22.77 16.87 -12.65
C TRP A 747 21.67 15.80 -12.72
N PHE A 748 21.17 15.36 -11.56
CA PHE A 748 20.11 14.37 -11.54
C PHE A 748 18.81 14.92 -12.18
N GLU A 749 18.44 16.16 -11.85
CA GLU A 749 17.27 16.84 -12.41
C GLU A 749 17.40 17.11 -13.93
N SER A 750 18.60 17.43 -14.43
CA SER A 750 18.80 17.76 -15.85
C SER A 750 19.01 16.52 -16.73
N GLU A 751 19.78 15.53 -16.27
CA GLU A 751 20.22 14.41 -17.10
C GLU A 751 19.38 13.14 -16.89
N ILE A 752 18.91 12.88 -15.66
CA ILE A 752 18.32 11.59 -15.28
C ILE A 752 16.81 11.67 -15.13
N GLU A 753 16.29 12.68 -14.43
CA GLU A 753 14.84 12.81 -14.18
C GLU A 753 14.01 12.80 -15.47
N PRO A 754 14.40 13.47 -16.58
CA PRO A 754 13.66 13.38 -17.84
C PRO A 754 13.56 11.96 -18.38
N LEU A 755 14.61 11.15 -18.25
CA LEU A 755 14.62 9.75 -18.68
C LEU A 755 13.66 8.90 -17.83
N LEU A 756 13.59 9.17 -16.52
CA LEU A 756 12.68 8.47 -15.61
C LEU A 756 11.22 8.86 -15.84
N LEU A 757 10.95 10.12 -16.20
CA LEU A 757 9.62 10.58 -16.60
C LEU A 757 9.17 9.94 -17.91
N GLU A 758 10.04 9.85 -18.91
CA GLU A 758 9.76 9.13 -20.15
C GLU A 758 9.48 7.64 -19.86
N LEU A 759 10.31 6.98 -19.04
CA LEU A 759 10.11 5.59 -18.65
C LEU A 759 8.76 5.39 -17.94
N LYS A 760 8.37 6.34 -17.08
CA LYS A 760 7.09 6.33 -16.38
C LYS A 760 5.90 6.32 -17.34
N GLU A 761 5.92 7.13 -18.40
CA GLU A 761 4.86 7.14 -19.43
C GLU A 761 4.74 5.80 -20.18
N HIS A 762 5.88 5.12 -20.37
CA HIS A 762 5.93 3.81 -21.01
C HIS A 762 5.51 2.67 -20.09
N CYS A 763 5.78 2.74 -18.79
CA CYS A 763 5.57 1.61 -17.88
C CYS A 763 4.29 1.70 -17.05
N VAL A 764 3.86 2.91 -16.70
CA VAL A 764 2.74 3.17 -15.78
C VAL A 764 1.46 3.40 -16.59
N LEU A 765 0.34 2.82 -16.15
CA LEU A 765 -0.97 3.13 -16.72
C LEU A 765 -1.36 4.55 -16.33
N ALA A 766 -1.95 5.30 -17.27
CA ALA A 766 -2.46 6.63 -16.97
C ALA A 766 -3.38 6.56 -15.73
N PRO A 767 -3.19 7.44 -14.72
CA PRO A 767 -3.98 7.37 -13.51
C PRO A 767 -5.46 7.41 -13.89
N LYS A 768 -6.21 6.36 -13.56
CA LYS A 768 -7.67 6.44 -13.60
C LYS A 768 -8.04 7.65 -12.75
N ARG A 769 -8.82 8.59 -13.29
CA ARG A 769 -9.10 9.93 -12.72
C ARG A 769 -9.70 9.97 -11.30
N ARG A 770 -9.74 8.84 -10.58
CA ARG A 770 -10.28 8.68 -9.21
C ARG A 770 -9.66 9.62 -8.17
N PHE A 771 -8.46 10.16 -8.40
CA PHE A 771 -7.78 11.04 -7.43
C PHE A 771 -7.30 12.37 -8.01
N ALA A 772 -7.84 12.83 -9.15
CA ALA A 772 -7.66 14.21 -9.57
C ALA A 772 -8.46 15.15 -8.64
N ARG A 773 -8.03 15.24 -7.38
CA ARG A 773 -8.53 16.22 -6.43
C ARG A 773 -8.14 17.59 -6.97
N LYS A 774 -9.15 18.46 -7.11
CA LYS A 774 -8.99 19.92 -7.16
C LYS A 774 -8.14 20.37 -5.97
N LYS A 775 -6.82 20.31 -6.05
CA LYS A 775 -6.01 21.35 -5.43
C LYS A 775 -6.27 22.58 -6.30
N GLY A 776 -6.99 23.56 -5.77
CA GLY A 776 -7.24 24.85 -6.42
C GLY A 776 -5.97 25.70 -6.52
N GLU A 777 -4.87 25.09 -6.91
CA GLU A 777 -3.64 25.76 -7.29
C GLU A 777 -3.44 25.41 -8.75
N SER A 778 -3.64 26.40 -9.61
CA SER A 778 -3.18 26.32 -10.98
C SER A 778 -1.70 25.93 -10.94
N CYS A 779 -1.37 24.72 -11.36
CA CYS A 779 -0.09 24.48 -12.01
C CYS A 779 -0.12 25.38 -13.25
N GLY A 780 0.31 26.63 -13.06
CA GLY A 780 0.64 27.52 -14.15
C GLY A 780 1.70 26.80 -14.96
N SER A 781 1.32 26.30 -16.13
CA SER A 781 2.26 26.10 -17.21
C SER A 781 2.92 27.46 -17.44
N VAL A 782 4.11 27.65 -16.89
CA VAL A 782 4.97 28.76 -17.29
C VAL A 782 5.37 28.44 -18.73
N ALA A 783 4.62 28.99 -19.68
CA ALA A 783 5.11 29.14 -21.04
C ALA A 783 6.44 29.92 -20.95
N PRO A 784 7.48 29.54 -21.69
CA PRO A 784 8.73 30.30 -21.68
C PRO A 784 8.41 31.73 -22.10
N ALA A 785 8.58 32.68 -21.17
CA ALA A 785 8.47 34.08 -21.48
C ALA A 785 9.54 34.41 -22.52
N SER A 786 9.12 34.82 -23.70
CA SER A 786 9.97 35.49 -24.66
C SER A 786 10.72 36.63 -23.95
N PRO A 787 12.04 36.79 -24.15
CA PRO A 787 12.79 37.82 -23.48
C PRO A 787 12.22 39.19 -23.85
N SER A 788 11.80 39.95 -22.83
CA SER A 788 11.28 41.29 -23.03
C SER A 788 12.41 42.22 -23.44
N ALA A 789 12.12 43.10 -24.39
CA ALA A 789 13.05 44.00 -25.05
C ALA A 789 13.49 45.20 -24.17
N ARG A 790 13.85 44.98 -22.89
CA ARG A 790 14.26 46.06 -21.98
C ARG A 790 15.64 45.97 -21.35
N ASP A 791 16.44 44.95 -21.66
CA ASP A 791 17.86 44.90 -21.24
C ASP A 791 18.81 45.15 -22.42
N ARG A 792 18.63 46.29 -23.10
CA ARG A 792 19.55 46.77 -24.15
C ARG A 792 19.92 48.24 -23.94
N GLU A 793 20.28 48.64 -22.73
CA GLU A 793 21.06 49.86 -22.54
C GLU A 793 22.13 49.64 -21.48
N GLY A 794 23.39 49.90 -21.87
CA GLY A 794 24.48 50.11 -20.94
C GLY A 794 25.56 49.02 -20.90
N TYR A 795 26.31 48.85 -21.99
CA TYR A 795 27.77 48.62 -21.91
C TYR A 795 28.40 49.01 -23.26
N SER A 796 28.84 50.26 -23.35
CA SER A 796 29.89 50.68 -24.29
C SER A 796 30.88 51.56 -23.55
N SER A 797 32.13 51.12 -23.50
CA SER A 797 33.38 51.89 -23.52
C SER A 797 34.45 51.30 -22.59
N SER A 798 35.67 51.30 -23.14
CA SER A 798 36.97 50.73 -22.72
C SER A 798 37.10 49.21 -22.73
#